data_AF-B6X9K6-F1
#
_entry.id   AF-B6X9K6-F1
#
_cell.length_a   1.000
_cell.length_b   1.000
_cell.length_c   1.000
_cell.angle_alpha   90.00
_cell.angle_beta   90.00
_cell.angle_gamma   90.00
#
_symmetry.space_group_name_H-M   'P 1'
#
loop_
_entity.id
_entity.type
_entity.pdbx_description
1 polymer ?
#
loop_
_entity_poly.entity_id
_entity_poly.type
_entity_poly.pdbx_seq_one_letter_code
_entity_poly.pdbx_strand_id
1 'polypeptide(L)'
;MKKAHKIAEHPPKTPFFRYHPLACVLLLAVAPTLADDYFAPSFLGVVGENTDVDLSAFSQAGGVAEGEYTVSVFVNQQDVGQFTLNFIKNAQGDIAPELTPEQLDTFGVNVPHIPVLKDLPKGELISDLGALIPQATTRLDLSRLRLTISVPQVAMQSLISRNADPSLWDDGIPALMANYNVSAGRTTSRYDGKKNQNTNVFASARLGANAGPWRLRSNLTHSRFEYSGGNNSSATTNTQTYFSNTTLSRDIRALRSTLLVGESSTGSDVFDGVPFKGVQLTSNEQMLPSQLRGYAPAISGVANSNARVTIRQNGNIVYEAYVAPGPFYINDIQQAGLSGDYDVTVTEADGAQRQFVVPYSSLPVMLRPGGWKYEVASGRYNGSLTTRSRRSDFILGTAVYGLHNDVTVYGGALLAKDYQSLSVGTGVSLGDFGAVSTDVTHSSAKFSYSNQVASTSERKTGQSYRIRYSKSLMATGTSVDLTALRYSTEHFYNFSEFNSQGYRLEDGLSPWTLQRRRSSFQTQLSQQMQQYGSLHFRANRDDYWGSSRTLTGLSVGYSNSFKGVSYGVNYNIDRVKDSRNNWPENRQLSFNLSVPFSLFTHDRDVQSIYATYSLSHDQNGRTQNNSGLSGSLMDGKLSYGASQSWGNKGQIANTNLNAG
;
A
#
# COMPACT_ATOMS: atom_id res chain seq x y z
N MET A 1 -57.80 53.53 -43.45
CA MET A 1 -59.07 52.84 -43.80
C MET A 1 -59.55 52.10 -42.55
N LYS A 2 -60.80 52.10 -42.07
CA LYS A 2 -62.05 52.87 -42.36
C LYS A 2 -62.59 53.32 -40.97
N LYS A 3 -63.07 54.57 -40.80
CA LYS A 3 -64.49 54.97 -40.58
C LYS A 3 -65.37 54.04 -39.70
N ALA A 4 -66.30 54.52 -38.86
CA ALA A 4 -66.55 55.83 -38.20
C ALA A 4 -67.85 55.78 -37.34
N HIS A 5 -67.87 56.43 -36.17
CA HIS A 5 -68.80 57.49 -35.65
C HIS A 5 -68.71 57.53 -34.10
N LYS A 6 -68.66 58.64 -33.32
CA LYS A 6 -68.92 60.10 -33.44
C LYS A 6 -70.33 60.56 -32.97
N ILE A 7 -70.38 61.66 -32.17
CA ILE A 7 -71.55 62.33 -31.52
C ILE A 7 -72.02 61.57 -30.25
N ALA A 8 -72.34 62.13 -29.07
CA ALA A 8 -72.35 63.50 -28.48
C ALA A 8 -71.60 63.49 -27.09
N GLU A 9 -71.43 64.49 -26.19
CA GLU A 9 -72.03 65.82 -25.86
C GLU A 9 -73.43 65.76 -25.17
N HIS A 10 -73.80 66.46 -24.08
CA HIS A 10 -73.22 67.54 -23.24
C HIS A 10 -73.55 67.35 -21.72
N PRO A 11 -72.93 68.12 -20.78
CA PRO A 11 -73.24 68.14 -19.33
C PRO A 11 -74.31 69.23 -18.97
N PRO A 12 -74.58 69.63 -17.71
CA PRO A 12 -74.25 69.06 -16.38
C PRO A 12 -75.50 68.84 -15.47
N LYS A 13 -75.30 68.31 -14.24
CA LYS A 13 -75.86 68.83 -12.96
C LYS A 13 -75.55 67.89 -11.77
N THR A 14 -75.12 68.46 -10.64
CA THR A 14 -75.26 67.85 -9.30
C THR A 14 -76.63 68.23 -8.72
N PRO A 15 -77.16 67.45 -7.77
CA PRO A 15 -76.98 67.83 -6.35
C PRO A 15 -76.66 66.65 -5.40
N PHE A 16 -76.48 66.98 -4.12
CA PHE A 16 -75.88 66.18 -3.04
C PHE A 16 -76.76 65.07 -2.41
N PHE A 17 -76.06 64.11 -1.78
CA PHE A 17 -76.49 63.29 -0.62
C PHE A 17 -77.60 62.22 -0.84
N ARG A 18 -77.70 61.11 -0.07
CA ARG A 18 -77.02 60.71 1.19
C ARG A 18 -77.02 59.17 1.39
N TYR A 19 -75.92 58.61 1.94
CA TYR A 19 -75.75 57.21 2.43
C TYR A 19 -75.85 56.09 1.37
N HIS A 20 -75.25 54.90 1.53
CA HIS A 20 -74.42 54.34 2.62
C HIS A 20 -73.01 53.90 2.16
N PRO A 21 -71.93 54.22 2.89
CA PRO A 21 -70.64 53.54 2.75
C PRO A 21 -70.60 52.16 3.44
N LEU A 22 -71.61 51.83 4.25
CA LEU A 22 -71.64 50.64 5.12
C LEU A 22 -71.49 49.31 4.37
N ALA A 23 -72.08 49.20 3.19
CA ALA A 23 -72.07 47.96 2.39
C ALA A 23 -70.65 47.56 1.91
N CYS A 24 -69.81 48.54 1.61
CA CYS A 24 -68.42 48.28 1.20
C CYS A 24 -67.53 47.89 2.40
N VAL A 25 -67.82 48.43 3.59
CA VAL A 25 -67.11 48.05 4.83
C VAL A 25 -67.47 46.62 5.23
N LEU A 26 -68.75 46.22 5.12
CA LEU A 26 -69.20 44.85 5.40
C LEU A 26 -68.55 43.78 4.50
N LEU A 27 -68.28 44.11 3.22
CA LEU A 27 -67.57 43.20 2.31
C LEU A 27 -66.05 43.11 2.57
N LEU A 28 -65.46 44.12 3.23
CA LEU A 28 -64.05 44.10 3.67
C LEU A 28 -63.87 43.50 5.08
N ALA A 29 -64.96 43.22 5.80
CA ALA A 29 -64.95 42.59 7.11
C ALA A 29 -64.90 41.05 7.07
N VAL A 30 -64.88 40.43 5.88
CA VAL A 30 -64.70 38.98 5.71
C VAL A 30 -63.22 38.63 5.86
N ALA A 31 -62.74 38.65 7.10
CA ALA A 31 -61.46 38.02 7.43
C ALA A 31 -61.58 36.50 7.17
N PRO A 32 -60.56 35.86 6.55
CA PRO A 32 -60.55 34.41 6.43
C PRO A 32 -60.38 33.79 7.81
N THR A 33 -61.48 33.33 8.40
CA THR A 33 -61.48 32.55 9.64
C THR A 33 -60.91 31.16 9.34
N LEU A 34 -59.59 31.06 9.36
CA LEU A 34 -58.88 29.79 9.52
C LEU A 34 -59.21 29.27 10.92
N ALA A 35 -60.24 28.42 10.99
CA ALA A 35 -60.40 27.53 12.15
C ALA A 35 -59.28 26.49 12.09
N ASP A 36 -58.65 26.23 13.23
CA ASP A 36 -57.68 25.13 13.36
C ASP A 36 -58.43 23.78 13.27
N ASP A 37 -57.76 22.71 12.83
CA ASP A 37 -58.41 21.42 12.53
C ASP A 37 -58.89 20.70 13.81
N TYR A 38 -60.08 21.05 14.28
CA TYR A 38 -60.64 20.53 15.53
C TYR A 38 -61.39 19.20 15.36
N PHE A 39 -60.80 18.11 15.86
CA PHE A 39 -61.48 16.84 16.06
C PHE A 39 -62.20 16.80 17.42
N ALA A 40 -63.52 16.59 17.42
CA ALA A 40 -64.30 16.51 18.65
C ALA A 40 -64.09 15.16 19.37
N PRO A 41 -63.59 15.13 20.63
CA PRO A 41 -63.27 13.88 21.34
C PRO A 41 -64.45 12.91 21.52
N SER A 42 -65.68 13.44 21.51
CA SER A 42 -66.93 12.68 21.62
C SER A 42 -67.14 11.63 20.52
N PHE A 43 -66.40 11.68 19.40
CA PHE A 43 -66.40 10.62 18.38
C PHE A 43 -65.53 9.40 18.72
N LEU A 44 -64.72 9.43 19.79
CA LEU A 44 -63.96 8.28 20.28
C LEU A 44 -64.69 7.46 21.35
N GLY A 45 -65.67 8.07 22.02
CA GLY A 45 -66.42 7.43 23.11
C GLY A 45 -67.46 6.43 22.62
N VAL A 46 -67.65 5.35 23.38
CA VAL A 46 -68.82 4.47 23.23
C VAL A 46 -70.06 5.22 23.76
N VAL A 47 -71.20 5.08 23.09
CA VAL A 47 -72.46 5.78 23.43
C VAL A 47 -72.89 5.44 24.87
N GLY A 48 -72.59 6.36 25.79
CA GLY A 48 -72.84 6.22 27.24
C GLY A 48 -71.68 6.67 28.13
N GLU A 49 -70.45 6.73 27.61
CA GLU A 49 -69.27 7.15 28.39
C GLU A 49 -68.84 8.59 28.08
N ASN A 50 -68.90 9.47 29.09
CA ASN A 50 -68.24 10.78 29.05
C ASN A 50 -66.72 10.60 29.15
N THR A 51 -66.10 10.35 28.00
CA THR A 51 -64.64 10.29 27.83
C THR A 51 -64.13 11.68 27.45
N ASP A 52 -63.91 12.51 28.48
CA ASP A 52 -63.38 13.87 28.36
C ASP A 52 -61.85 13.81 28.10
N VAL A 53 -61.49 13.39 26.88
CA VAL A 53 -60.10 13.13 26.47
C VAL A 53 -59.49 14.40 25.89
N ASP A 54 -58.40 14.87 26.50
CA ASP A 54 -57.59 15.96 25.94
C ASP A 54 -56.84 15.47 24.68
N LEU A 55 -57.31 15.93 23.52
CA LEU A 55 -56.69 15.67 22.21
C LEU A 55 -55.83 16.86 21.73
N SER A 56 -55.57 17.88 22.56
CA SER A 56 -54.79 19.07 22.16
C SER A 56 -53.37 18.74 21.68
N ALA A 57 -52.76 17.68 22.20
CA ALA A 57 -51.47 17.18 21.74
C ALA A 57 -51.51 16.57 20.32
N PHE A 58 -52.68 16.25 19.79
CA PHE A 58 -52.90 15.57 18.51
C PHE A 58 -53.75 16.38 17.52
N SER A 59 -54.26 17.56 17.90
CA SER A 59 -55.12 18.39 17.04
C SER A 59 -54.36 19.11 15.93
N GLN A 60 -53.02 19.15 15.97
CA GLN A 60 -52.19 19.75 14.93
C GLN A 60 -51.44 18.67 14.14
N ALA A 61 -51.23 18.93 12.84
CA ALA A 61 -50.64 17.96 11.91
C ALA A 61 -49.17 17.64 12.26
N GLY A 62 -48.95 16.48 12.88
CA GLY A 62 -47.65 16.06 13.41
C GLY A 62 -47.50 16.24 14.93
N GLY A 63 -48.57 16.63 15.62
CA GLY A 63 -48.63 16.67 17.07
C GLY A 63 -48.35 15.31 17.72
N VAL A 64 -47.51 15.33 18.75
CA VAL A 64 -47.09 14.18 19.55
C VAL A 64 -47.11 14.62 21.03
N ALA A 65 -47.46 13.70 21.92
CA ALA A 65 -47.43 13.95 23.37
C ALA A 65 -46.00 13.89 23.93
N GLU A 66 -45.78 14.46 25.10
CA GLU A 66 -44.50 14.36 25.81
C GLU A 66 -44.39 13.02 26.55
N GLY A 67 -43.17 12.48 26.67
CA GLY A 67 -42.90 11.23 27.39
C GLY A 67 -41.88 10.30 26.71
N GLU A 68 -41.73 9.10 27.26
CA GLU A 68 -40.78 8.11 26.76
C GLU A 68 -41.30 7.35 25.54
N TYR A 69 -40.50 7.33 24.46
CA TYR A 69 -40.77 6.54 23.26
C TYR A 69 -39.55 5.69 22.87
N THR A 70 -39.80 4.41 22.60
CA THR A 70 -38.80 3.52 21.99
C THR A 70 -38.79 3.73 20.48
N VAL A 71 -37.68 4.25 19.96
CA VAL A 71 -37.53 4.67 18.56
C VAL A 71 -36.26 4.10 17.93
N SER A 72 -36.31 3.86 16.62
CA SER A 72 -35.15 3.55 15.80
C SER A 72 -34.43 4.85 15.44
N VAL A 73 -33.18 5.00 15.85
CA VAL A 73 -32.40 6.24 15.74
C VAL A 73 -31.54 6.21 14.48
N PHE A 74 -31.78 7.16 13.58
CA PHE A 74 -31.04 7.32 12.33
C PHE A 74 -30.21 8.60 12.35
N VAL A 75 -28.88 8.51 12.37
CA VAL A 75 -27.96 9.65 12.35
C VAL A 75 -27.39 9.83 10.95
N ASN A 76 -27.58 11.00 10.34
CA ASN A 76 -27.15 11.28 8.96
C ASN A 76 -27.57 10.19 7.96
N GLN A 77 -28.82 9.72 8.10
CA GLN A 77 -29.44 8.60 7.36
C GLN A 77 -28.89 7.19 7.64
N GLN A 78 -27.84 7.03 8.45
CA GLN A 78 -27.37 5.72 8.91
C GLN A 78 -28.18 5.25 10.12
N ASP A 79 -28.59 3.98 10.14
CA ASP A 79 -29.20 3.37 11.32
C ASP A 79 -28.16 3.18 12.43
N VAL A 80 -28.54 3.48 13.67
CA VAL A 80 -27.72 3.35 14.89
C VAL A 80 -28.32 2.30 15.85
N GLY A 81 -29.55 1.85 15.62
CA GLY A 81 -30.29 0.92 16.47
C GLY A 81 -31.47 1.57 17.20
N GLN A 82 -32.07 0.82 18.13
CA GLN A 82 -33.26 1.22 18.87
C GLN A 82 -32.92 1.68 20.29
N PHE A 83 -33.53 2.81 20.69
CA PHE A 83 -33.32 3.45 21.98
C PHE A 83 -34.65 3.94 22.53
N THR A 84 -34.87 3.78 23.84
CA THR A 84 -35.93 4.49 24.57
C THR A 84 -35.39 5.85 24.99
N LEU A 85 -36.07 6.92 24.59
CA LEU A 85 -35.68 8.30 24.84
C LEU A 85 -36.90 9.08 25.37
N ASN A 86 -36.67 10.03 26.28
CA ASN A 86 -37.70 10.98 26.68
C ASN A 86 -37.85 12.08 25.62
N PHE A 87 -39.07 12.55 25.41
CA PHE A 87 -39.40 13.58 24.43
C PHE A 87 -40.21 14.70 25.09
N ILE A 88 -39.75 15.94 24.94
CA ILE A 88 -40.36 17.14 25.53
C ILE A 88 -40.52 18.24 24.47
N LYS A 89 -41.37 19.23 24.71
CA LYS A 89 -41.48 20.41 23.84
C LYS A 89 -40.29 21.34 24.02
N ASN A 90 -39.67 21.74 22.91
CA ASN A 90 -38.64 22.77 22.89
C ASN A 90 -39.24 24.18 23.05
N ALA A 91 -38.38 25.21 23.03
CA ALA A 91 -38.80 26.61 23.16
C ALA A 91 -39.67 27.14 21.99
N GLN A 92 -39.81 26.36 20.91
CA GLN A 92 -40.60 26.65 19.73
C GLN A 92 -41.95 25.88 19.73
N GLY A 93 -42.13 24.92 20.64
CA GLY A 93 -43.32 24.07 20.77
C GLY A 93 -43.21 22.71 20.06
N ASP A 94 -42.13 22.47 19.31
CA ASP A 94 -41.88 21.18 18.64
C ASP A 94 -41.40 20.12 19.65
N ILE A 95 -41.78 18.86 19.43
CA ILE A 95 -41.32 17.72 20.24
C ILE A 95 -39.86 17.37 19.86
N ALA A 96 -38.95 17.51 20.82
CA ALA A 96 -37.53 17.20 20.73
C ALA A 96 -37.14 16.07 21.70
N PRO A 97 -36.18 15.20 21.34
CA PRO A 97 -35.64 14.21 22.28
C PRO A 97 -34.73 14.89 23.31
N GLU A 98 -34.82 14.47 24.56
CA GLU A 98 -33.74 14.70 25.52
C GLU A 98 -32.63 13.68 25.28
N LEU A 99 -31.41 14.17 24.99
CA LEU A 99 -30.24 13.35 24.70
C LEU A 99 -29.13 13.63 25.71
N THR A 100 -28.34 12.62 26.08
CA THR A 100 -27.15 12.81 26.92
C THR A 100 -25.86 12.87 26.10
N PRO A 101 -24.77 13.51 26.58
CA PRO A 101 -23.45 13.41 25.95
C PRO A 101 -22.99 11.97 25.69
N GLU A 102 -23.33 11.02 26.57
CA GLU A 102 -22.99 9.60 26.39
C GLU A 102 -23.80 8.92 25.27
N GLN A 103 -25.07 9.28 25.11
CA GLN A 103 -25.88 8.86 23.95
C GLN A 103 -25.35 9.50 22.66
N LEU A 104 -25.00 10.80 22.67
CA LEU A 104 -24.46 11.50 21.51
C LEU A 104 -23.14 10.89 21.02
N ASP A 105 -22.22 10.53 21.92
CA ASP A 105 -20.96 9.85 21.55
C ASP A 105 -21.22 8.44 20.99
N THR A 106 -22.15 7.69 21.60
CA THR A 106 -22.64 6.40 21.06
C THR A 106 -23.24 6.57 19.66
N PHE A 107 -24.01 7.63 19.44
CA PHE A 107 -24.60 8.02 18.16
C PHE A 107 -23.56 8.49 17.13
N GLY A 108 -22.31 8.69 17.54
CA GLY A 108 -21.17 9.02 16.68
C GLY A 108 -20.89 10.51 16.56
N VAL A 109 -21.43 11.34 17.46
CA VAL A 109 -21.05 12.75 17.61
C VAL A 109 -19.67 12.83 18.29
N ASN A 110 -18.81 13.75 17.86
CA ASN A 110 -17.45 13.90 18.39
C ASN A 110 -17.43 14.71 19.69
N VAL A 111 -18.14 14.23 20.72
CA VAL A 111 -18.33 14.90 22.01
C VAL A 111 -17.02 15.42 22.64
N PRO A 112 -15.90 14.67 22.65
CA PRO A 112 -14.64 15.15 23.23
C PRO A 112 -13.99 16.34 22.49
N HIS A 113 -14.39 16.63 21.24
CA HIS A 113 -13.87 17.73 20.44
C HIS A 113 -14.82 18.94 20.33
N ILE A 114 -16.06 18.83 20.83
CA ILE A 114 -17.03 19.93 20.85
C ILE A 114 -16.94 20.60 22.23
N PRO A 115 -16.38 21.83 22.36
CA PRO A 115 -16.03 22.39 23.67
C PRO A 115 -17.21 22.45 24.65
N VAL A 116 -18.40 22.78 24.15
CA VAL A 116 -19.62 22.91 24.96
C VAL A 116 -20.15 21.56 25.46
N LEU A 117 -19.90 20.45 24.74
CA LEU A 117 -20.33 19.10 25.15
C LEU A 117 -19.27 18.38 26.00
N LYS A 118 -17.98 18.65 25.74
CA LYS A 118 -16.84 18.05 26.43
C LYS A 118 -16.85 18.29 27.94
N ASP A 119 -17.28 19.48 28.37
CA ASP A 119 -17.21 19.92 29.76
C ASP A 119 -18.54 19.71 30.53
N LEU A 120 -19.56 19.09 29.92
CA LEU A 120 -20.81 18.70 30.57
C LEU A 120 -20.72 17.33 31.29
N PRO A 121 -21.52 17.10 32.33
CA PRO A 121 -21.73 15.77 32.89
C PRO A 121 -22.23 14.77 31.83
N LYS A 122 -21.74 13.53 31.86
CA LYS A 122 -22.12 12.46 30.90
C LYS A 122 -23.63 12.23 30.74
N GLY A 123 -24.38 12.44 31.83
CA GLY A 123 -25.83 12.25 31.91
C GLY A 123 -26.62 13.56 31.94
N GLU A 124 -26.01 14.71 31.61
CA GLU A 124 -26.73 15.97 31.45
C GLU A 124 -27.77 15.84 30.33
N LEU A 125 -28.98 16.37 30.54
CA LEU A 125 -30.07 16.29 29.56
C LEU A 125 -29.98 17.46 28.58
N ILE A 126 -29.82 17.16 27.30
CA ILE A 126 -29.76 18.13 26.19
C ILE A 126 -31.07 18.04 25.42
N SER A 127 -31.91 19.07 25.56
CA SER A 127 -33.19 19.21 24.84
C SER A 127 -33.07 20.02 23.54
N ASP A 128 -32.05 20.88 23.40
CA ASP A 128 -31.74 21.59 22.16
C ASP A 128 -30.32 21.22 21.66
N LEU A 129 -30.28 20.25 20.73
CA LEU A 129 -29.04 19.83 20.05
C LEU A 129 -28.52 20.90 19.08
N GLY A 130 -29.39 21.75 18.53
CA GLY A 130 -29.05 22.79 17.55
C GLY A 130 -28.34 24.01 18.18
N ALA A 131 -28.66 24.31 19.45
CA ALA A 131 -27.95 25.31 20.24
C ALA A 131 -26.50 24.88 20.58
N LEU A 132 -26.28 23.59 20.85
CA LEU A 132 -24.95 23.06 21.20
C LEU A 132 -24.11 22.67 19.98
N ILE A 133 -24.77 22.27 18.88
CA ILE A 133 -24.14 21.96 17.60
C ILE A 133 -24.88 22.75 16.49
N PRO A 134 -24.35 23.91 16.05
CA PRO A 134 -24.97 24.70 15.00
C PRO A 134 -25.26 23.88 13.74
N GLN A 135 -26.47 24.03 13.18
CA GLN A 135 -27.00 23.25 12.05
C GLN A 135 -27.28 21.75 12.34
N ALA A 136 -27.18 21.27 13.58
CA ALA A 136 -27.78 20.00 13.95
C ALA A 136 -29.31 20.13 14.06
N THR A 137 -30.04 19.10 13.65
CA THR A 137 -31.51 19.05 13.75
C THR A 137 -31.98 17.65 14.12
N THR A 138 -33.04 17.58 14.92
CA THR A 138 -33.76 16.35 15.27
C THR A 138 -35.13 16.36 14.62
N ARG A 139 -35.64 15.18 14.23
CA ARG A 139 -37.02 15.01 13.73
C ARG A 139 -37.56 13.65 14.12
N LEU A 140 -38.63 13.65 14.91
CA LEU A 140 -39.41 12.46 15.21
C LEU A 140 -40.41 12.19 14.08
N ASP A 141 -40.50 10.93 13.65
CA ASP A 141 -41.58 10.37 12.84
C ASP A 141 -42.20 9.22 13.64
N LEU A 142 -43.15 9.56 14.52
CA LEU A 142 -43.79 8.61 15.43
C LEU A 142 -44.56 7.52 14.65
N SER A 143 -45.09 7.86 13.47
CA SER A 143 -45.79 6.89 12.58
C SER A 143 -44.90 5.72 12.13
N ARG A 144 -43.59 5.90 12.20
CA ARG A 144 -42.56 4.88 11.89
C ARG A 144 -41.69 4.52 13.09
N LEU A 145 -42.02 5.02 14.30
CA LEU A 145 -41.19 4.95 15.50
C LEU A 145 -39.71 5.28 15.20
N ARG A 146 -39.48 6.40 14.50
CA ARG A 146 -38.16 6.78 13.97
C ARG A 146 -37.76 8.17 14.42
N LEU A 147 -36.62 8.27 15.11
CA LEU A 147 -35.92 9.54 15.30
C LEU A 147 -34.86 9.69 14.21
N THR A 148 -34.91 10.77 13.44
CA THR A 148 -33.84 11.13 12.50
C THR A 148 -33.07 12.32 13.07
N ILE A 149 -31.75 12.16 13.20
CA ILE A 149 -30.83 13.20 13.68
C ILE A 149 -29.90 13.58 12.51
N SER A 150 -29.83 14.86 12.18
CA SER A 150 -28.86 15.42 11.25
C SER A 150 -27.80 16.17 12.05
N VAL A 151 -26.53 15.84 11.87
CA VAL A 151 -25.39 16.48 12.56
C VAL A 151 -24.31 16.79 11.52
N PRO A 152 -23.80 18.04 11.43
CA PRO A 152 -22.73 18.39 10.50
C PRO A 152 -21.51 17.48 10.64
N GLN A 153 -20.93 17.03 9.52
CA GLN A 153 -19.85 16.04 9.53
C GLN A 153 -18.62 16.47 10.36
N VAL A 154 -18.37 17.78 10.51
CA VAL A 154 -17.29 18.31 11.36
C VAL A 154 -17.52 18.07 12.87
N ALA A 155 -18.77 17.94 13.28
CA ALA A 155 -19.18 17.59 14.65
C ALA A 155 -19.37 16.07 14.84
N MET A 156 -19.22 15.26 13.80
CA MET A 156 -19.27 13.79 13.89
C MET A 156 -17.87 13.21 14.13
N GLN A 157 -17.82 12.07 14.82
CA GLN A 157 -16.65 11.20 14.81
C GLN A 157 -16.39 10.76 13.36
N SER A 158 -15.12 10.69 12.96
CA SER A 158 -14.80 10.22 11.61
C SER A 158 -15.21 8.75 11.43
N LEU A 159 -15.82 8.42 10.28
CA LEU A 159 -16.12 7.04 9.86
C LEU A 159 -14.88 6.14 9.91
N ILE A 160 -13.69 6.73 9.73
CA ILE A 160 -12.36 6.10 9.84
C ILE A 160 -12.08 5.65 11.29
N SER A 161 -12.65 6.29 12.30
CA SER A 161 -12.51 5.92 13.71
C SER A 161 -13.50 4.83 14.12
N ARG A 162 -14.79 4.98 13.78
CA ARG A 162 -15.85 3.99 14.09
C ARG A 162 -15.52 2.60 13.53
N ASN A 163 -15.02 2.50 12.31
CA ASN A 163 -14.67 1.23 11.67
C ASN A 163 -13.30 0.66 12.09
N ALA A 164 -12.66 1.20 13.14
CA ALA A 164 -11.27 0.88 13.51
C ALA A 164 -11.01 0.84 15.02
N ASP A 165 -12.05 0.65 15.84
CA ASP A 165 -11.91 0.55 17.29
C ASP A 165 -10.97 -0.62 17.69
N PRO A 166 -9.85 -0.36 18.40
CA PRO A 166 -8.96 -1.40 18.91
C PRO A 166 -9.58 -2.33 19.97
N SER A 167 -10.77 -2.03 20.50
CA SER A 167 -11.52 -2.96 21.35
C SER A 167 -11.96 -4.21 20.58
N LEU A 168 -12.35 -4.05 19.31
CA LEU A 168 -12.91 -5.10 18.45
C LEU A 168 -11.84 -6.02 17.83
N TRP A 169 -10.55 -5.77 18.07
CA TRP A 169 -9.49 -6.62 17.53
C TRP A 169 -9.41 -7.93 18.32
N ASP A 170 -9.56 -9.06 17.65
CA ASP A 170 -9.20 -10.37 18.21
C ASP A 170 -7.68 -10.58 18.10
N ASP A 171 -7.06 -11.14 19.13
CA ASP A 171 -5.65 -11.56 19.07
C ASP A 171 -5.49 -12.86 18.24
N GLY A 172 -6.55 -13.66 18.17
CA GLY A 172 -6.67 -14.91 17.43
C GLY A 172 -6.43 -16.16 18.30
N ILE A 173 -6.87 -17.32 17.79
CA ILE A 173 -6.71 -18.59 18.49
C ILE A 173 -5.24 -19.04 18.61
N PRO A 174 -4.85 -19.76 19.68
CA PRO A 174 -3.59 -20.47 19.75
C PRO A 174 -3.51 -21.51 18.62
N ALA A 175 -2.44 -21.46 17.82
CA ALA A 175 -2.30 -22.29 16.63
C ALA A 175 -0.82 -22.49 16.26
N LEU A 176 -0.50 -23.69 15.75
CA LEU A 176 0.75 -23.95 15.04
C LEU A 176 0.49 -23.90 13.53
N MET A 177 1.42 -23.32 12.78
CA MET A 177 1.31 -23.16 11.33
C MET A 177 2.65 -23.45 10.65
N ALA A 178 2.59 -24.09 9.49
CA ALA A 178 3.72 -24.30 8.60
C ALA A 178 3.25 -24.08 7.16
N ASN A 179 3.91 -23.16 6.44
CA ASN A 179 3.77 -23.01 5.00
C ASN A 179 5.11 -23.43 4.38
N TYR A 180 5.10 -24.38 3.44
CA TYR A 180 6.30 -24.95 2.85
C TYR A 180 6.30 -24.82 1.32
N ASN A 181 7.49 -24.61 0.77
CA ASN A 181 7.76 -24.68 -0.66
C ASN A 181 8.95 -25.62 -0.87
N VAL A 182 8.85 -26.54 -1.84
CA VAL A 182 9.93 -27.44 -2.22
C VAL A 182 10.07 -27.38 -3.73
N SER A 183 11.27 -27.09 -4.21
CA SER A 183 11.60 -27.08 -5.63
C SER A 183 12.86 -27.92 -5.87
N ALA A 184 12.82 -28.77 -6.89
CA ALA A 184 13.92 -29.67 -7.23
C ALA A 184 14.14 -29.67 -8.75
N GLY A 185 15.39 -29.72 -9.16
CA GLY A 185 15.80 -29.68 -10.57
C GLY A 185 16.96 -30.62 -10.84
N ARG A 186 17.03 -31.14 -12.07
CA ARG A 186 18.20 -31.85 -12.58
C ARG A 186 18.49 -31.43 -14.01
N THR A 187 19.56 -30.67 -14.19
CA THR A 187 20.12 -30.36 -15.51
C THR A 187 21.13 -31.46 -15.87
N THR A 188 21.14 -31.90 -17.12
CA THR A 188 22.16 -32.83 -17.64
C THR A 188 22.61 -32.36 -19.01
N SER A 189 23.82 -31.81 -19.06
CA SER A 189 24.41 -31.23 -20.25
C SER A 189 25.40 -32.21 -20.86
N ARG A 190 25.40 -32.34 -22.19
CA ARG A 190 26.43 -33.07 -22.93
C ARG A 190 27.19 -32.09 -23.83
N TYR A 191 28.50 -32.04 -23.68
CA TYR A 191 29.38 -31.20 -24.48
C TYR A 191 30.70 -31.93 -24.73
N ASP A 192 31.15 -31.99 -25.99
CA ASP A 192 32.43 -32.62 -26.35
C ASP A 192 32.60 -34.04 -25.76
N GLY A 193 31.58 -34.89 -25.96
CA GLY A 193 31.48 -36.25 -25.42
C GLY A 193 31.28 -36.35 -23.90
N LYS A 194 31.58 -35.31 -23.13
CA LYS A 194 31.48 -35.29 -21.66
C LYS A 194 30.02 -35.05 -21.21
N LYS A 195 29.61 -35.77 -20.16
CA LYS A 195 28.30 -35.62 -19.50
C LYS A 195 28.51 -34.91 -18.17
N ASN A 196 27.96 -33.71 -18.05
CA ASN A 196 27.88 -32.98 -16.79
C ASN A 196 26.45 -33.08 -16.23
N GLN A 197 26.31 -33.32 -14.94
CA GLN A 197 25.03 -33.38 -14.24
C GLN A 197 25.03 -32.41 -13.06
N ASN A 198 23.96 -31.65 -12.95
CA ASN A 198 23.72 -30.70 -11.87
C ASN A 198 22.33 -31.02 -11.29
N THR A 199 22.28 -31.40 -10.01
CA THR A 199 21.03 -31.63 -9.27
C THR A 199 20.92 -30.62 -8.15
N ASN A 200 19.81 -29.88 -8.09
CA ASN A 200 19.49 -28.95 -7.01
C ASN A 200 18.19 -29.37 -6.31
N VAL A 201 18.18 -29.21 -4.99
CA VAL A 201 16.98 -29.35 -4.15
C VAL A 201 16.95 -28.16 -3.20
N PHE A 202 15.90 -27.37 -3.27
CA PHE A 202 15.61 -26.27 -2.36
C PHE A 202 14.31 -26.59 -1.62
N ALA A 203 14.29 -26.33 -0.32
CA ALA A 203 13.09 -26.41 0.49
C ALA A 203 13.09 -25.26 1.50
N SER A 204 11.98 -24.52 1.58
CA SER A 204 11.74 -23.52 2.60
C SER A 204 10.47 -23.86 3.39
N ALA A 205 10.49 -23.58 4.69
CA ALA A 205 9.34 -23.75 5.57
C ALA A 205 9.23 -22.54 6.52
N ARG A 206 8.18 -21.74 6.33
CA ARG A 206 7.80 -20.66 7.24
C ARG A 206 6.98 -21.26 8.38
N LEU A 207 7.63 -21.44 9.52
CA LEU A 207 7.03 -21.96 10.74
C LEU A 207 6.46 -20.81 11.57
N GLY A 208 5.39 -21.07 12.30
CA GLY A 208 4.82 -20.12 13.24
C GLY A 208 4.03 -20.76 14.37
N ALA A 209 4.01 -20.05 15.50
CA ALA A 209 3.11 -20.32 16.62
C ALA A 209 2.39 -19.03 17.02
N ASN A 210 1.12 -19.14 17.37
CA ASN A 210 0.31 -18.09 17.98
C ASN A 210 -0.06 -18.52 19.40
N ALA A 211 -0.04 -17.59 20.36
CA ALA A 211 -0.57 -17.77 21.71
C ALA A 211 -1.04 -16.42 22.26
N GLY A 212 -2.35 -16.14 22.14
CA GLY A 212 -2.89 -14.80 22.37
C GLY A 212 -2.19 -13.76 21.50
N PRO A 213 -1.81 -12.58 22.02
CA PRO A 213 -1.20 -11.51 21.24
C PRO A 213 0.23 -11.83 20.75
N TRP A 214 0.84 -12.94 21.21
CA TRP A 214 2.20 -13.32 20.86
C TRP A 214 2.24 -14.19 19.61
N ARG A 215 3.08 -13.78 18.66
CA ARG A 215 3.22 -14.40 17.33
C ARG A 215 4.70 -14.69 17.07
N LEU A 216 5.09 -15.94 17.25
CA LEU A 216 6.42 -16.47 16.95
C LEU A 216 6.46 -16.88 15.47
N ARG A 217 7.49 -16.49 14.73
CA ARG A 217 7.73 -16.85 13.33
C ARG A 217 9.21 -17.19 13.11
N SER A 218 9.49 -18.11 12.20
CA SER A 218 10.86 -18.45 11.76
C SER A 218 10.83 -19.06 10.36
N ASN A 219 11.84 -18.77 9.54
CA ASN A 219 12.00 -19.33 8.20
C ASN A 219 13.13 -20.37 8.24
N LEU A 220 12.77 -21.65 8.12
CA LEU A 220 13.71 -22.72 7.82
C LEU A 220 14.01 -22.71 6.32
N THR A 221 15.29 -22.71 5.96
CA THR A 221 15.77 -22.83 4.57
C THR A 221 16.75 -23.99 4.48
N HIS A 222 16.51 -24.89 3.53
CA HIS A 222 17.39 -25.98 3.12
C HIS A 222 17.73 -25.83 1.64
N SER A 223 19.00 -25.94 1.29
CA SER A 223 19.46 -25.95 -0.10
C SER A 223 20.60 -26.97 -0.27
N ARG A 224 20.44 -27.86 -1.24
CA ARG A 224 21.46 -28.81 -1.69
C ARG A 224 21.72 -28.60 -3.17
N PHE A 225 22.99 -28.50 -3.52
CA PHE A 225 23.50 -28.38 -4.88
C PHE A 225 24.57 -29.45 -5.10
N GLU A 226 24.42 -30.25 -6.15
CA GLU A 226 25.29 -31.38 -6.44
C GLU A 226 25.71 -31.35 -7.92
N TYR A 227 27.01 -31.15 -8.15
CA TYR A 227 27.61 -31.10 -9.48
C TYR A 227 28.55 -32.28 -9.70
N SER A 228 28.44 -32.94 -10.85
CA SER A 228 29.34 -34.02 -11.29
C SER A 228 29.62 -33.92 -12.79
N GLY A 229 30.90 -33.92 -13.19
CA GLY A 229 31.31 -33.86 -14.60
C GLY A 229 32.65 -33.16 -14.82
N GLY A 230 33.52 -33.80 -15.63
CA GLY A 230 34.88 -33.36 -15.92
C GLY A 230 35.92 -34.47 -15.67
N ASN A 231 37.05 -34.45 -16.39
CA ASN A 231 38.13 -35.43 -16.17
C ASN A 231 38.63 -35.33 -14.72
N ASN A 232 38.76 -36.48 -14.04
CA ASN A 232 39.17 -36.61 -12.63
C ASN A 232 38.47 -35.66 -11.62
N SER A 233 37.28 -35.16 -11.95
CA SER A 233 36.56 -34.20 -11.12
C SER A 233 35.54 -34.91 -10.23
N SER A 234 35.87 -35.08 -8.93
CA SER A 234 34.96 -35.64 -7.92
C SER A 234 33.64 -34.87 -7.83
N ALA A 235 32.55 -35.59 -7.61
CA ALA A 235 31.23 -34.98 -7.40
C ALA A 235 31.28 -34.00 -6.21
N THR A 236 30.94 -32.75 -6.47
CA THR A 236 30.98 -31.67 -5.48
C THR A 236 29.56 -31.41 -4.99
N THR A 237 29.32 -31.66 -3.70
CA THR A 237 28.04 -31.42 -3.04
C THR A 237 28.19 -30.28 -2.02
N ASN A 238 27.36 -29.26 -2.15
CA ASN A 238 27.16 -28.24 -1.11
C ASN A 238 25.75 -28.42 -0.54
N THR A 239 25.64 -28.53 0.78
CA THR A 239 24.35 -28.65 1.49
C THR A 239 24.33 -27.67 2.65
N GLN A 240 23.33 -26.78 2.68
CA GLN A 240 23.14 -25.78 3.72
C GLN A 240 21.74 -25.91 4.30
N THR A 241 21.61 -25.88 5.62
CA THR A 241 20.32 -25.84 6.33
C THR A 241 20.44 -24.82 7.45
N TYR A 242 19.54 -23.83 7.50
CA TYR A 242 19.56 -22.79 8.52
C TYR A 242 18.16 -22.25 8.82
N PHE A 243 17.99 -21.74 10.04
CA PHE A 243 16.85 -20.89 10.38
C PHE A 243 17.23 -19.42 10.20
N SER A 244 16.26 -18.59 9.80
CA SER A 244 16.41 -17.16 9.56
C SER A 244 15.14 -16.41 9.94
N ASN A 245 15.25 -15.10 10.13
CA ASN A 245 14.14 -14.20 10.49
C ASN A 245 13.34 -14.69 11.71
N THR A 246 14.04 -15.30 12.68
CA THR A 246 13.40 -15.86 13.87
C THR A 246 12.98 -14.73 14.79
N THR A 247 11.68 -14.54 14.93
CA THR A 247 11.05 -13.35 15.53
C THR A 247 9.89 -13.74 16.43
N LEU A 248 9.85 -13.15 17.63
CA LEU A 248 8.69 -13.11 18.51
C LEU A 248 8.13 -11.69 18.44
N SER A 249 6.87 -11.55 18.05
CA SER A 249 6.20 -10.25 17.93
C SER A 249 4.90 -10.20 18.73
N ARG A 250 4.50 -8.99 19.13
CA ARG A 250 3.17 -8.68 19.66
C ARG A 250 2.76 -7.26 19.29
N ASP A 251 1.46 -7.01 19.26
CA ASP A 251 0.92 -5.66 19.07
C ASP A 251 0.61 -4.97 20.40
N ILE A 252 0.87 -3.67 20.45
CA ILE A 252 0.59 -2.79 21.60
C ILE A 252 -0.48 -1.80 21.15
N ARG A 253 -1.75 -2.21 21.32
CA ARG A 253 -2.93 -1.49 20.81
C ARG A 253 -2.95 0.00 21.22
N ALA A 254 -2.63 0.29 22.48
CA ALA A 254 -2.58 1.65 23.04
C ALA A 254 -1.52 2.56 22.39
N LEU A 255 -0.48 2.00 21.79
CA LEU A 255 0.56 2.75 21.05
C LEU A 255 0.41 2.62 19.53
N ARG A 256 -0.62 1.91 19.04
CA ARG A 256 -0.79 1.50 17.63
C ARG A 256 0.52 1.01 16.99
N SER A 257 1.26 0.19 17.74
CA SER A 257 2.64 -0.18 17.42
C SER A 257 2.87 -1.68 17.62
N THR A 258 3.77 -2.24 16.83
CA THR A 258 4.22 -3.64 16.95
C THR A 258 5.58 -3.67 17.65
N LEU A 259 5.67 -4.49 18.70
CA LEU A 259 6.93 -4.86 19.36
C LEU A 259 7.44 -6.16 18.75
N LEU A 260 8.71 -6.16 18.35
CA LEU A 260 9.43 -7.30 17.80
C LEU A 260 10.68 -7.58 18.62
N VAL A 261 10.95 -8.86 18.88
CA VAL A 261 12.18 -9.38 19.49
C VAL A 261 12.72 -10.50 18.62
N GLY A 262 13.99 -10.44 18.21
CA GLY A 262 14.63 -11.44 17.35
C GLY A 262 15.38 -10.84 16.16
N GLU A 263 15.32 -11.51 15.02
CA GLU A 263 16.03 -11.15 13.78
C GLU A 263 15.14 -10.37 12.81
N SER A 264 15.46 -9.10 12.56
CA SER A 264 14.64 -8.20 11.74
C SER A 264 15.54 -7.24 10.94
N SER A 265 14.93 -6.32 10.20
CA SER A 265 15.61 -5.14 9.63
C SER A 265 14.84 -3.87 9.99
N THR A 266 15.54 -2.75 10.13
CA THR A 266 14.92 -1.44 10.41
C THR A 266 14.17 -0.91 9.18
N GLY A 267 13.31 0.10 9.35
CA GLY A 267 12.68 0.78 8.22
C GLY A 267 13.68 1.55 7.35
N SER A 268 13.35 1.76 6.07
CA SER A 268 14.19 2.49 5.11
C SER A 268 13.71 3.92 4.79
N ASP A 269 12.82 4.50 5.59
CA ASP A 269 12.26 5.83 5.33
C ASP A 269 13.28 6.95 5.61
N VAL A 270 14.01 6.83 6.72
CA VAL A 270 14.94 7.84 7.24
C VAL A 270 16.41 7.41 7.11
N PHE A 271 16.71 6.11 7.18
CA PHE A 271 18.07 5.57 7.00
C PHE A 271 18.10 4.49 5.91
N ASP A 272 19.28 3.94 5.62
CA ASP A 272 19.38 2.69 4.87
C ASP A 272 19.01 1.51 5.79
N GLY A 273 18.51 0.42 5.21
CA GLY A 273 18.12 -0.79 5.93
C GLY A 273 19.25 -1.40 6.76
N VAL A 274 19.02 -1.54 8.07
CA VAL A 274 19.95 -2.22 8.98
C VAL A 274 19.38 -3.58 9.37
N PRO A 275 19.93 -4.70 8.86
CA PRO A 275 19.62 -6.03 9.37
C PRO A 275 20.26 -6.24 10.76
N PHE A 276 19.47 -6.69 11.73
CA PHE A 276 19.89 -6.77 13.13
C PHE A 276 19.27 -7.96 13.89
N LYS A 277 19.82 -8.24 15.06
CA LYS A 277 19.24 -9.13 16.08
C LYS A 277 19.12 -8.39 17.40
N GLY A 278 17.90 -8.23 17.91
CA GLY A 278 17.61 -7.38 19.07
C GLY A 278 16.12 -7.15 19.33
N VAL A 279 15.77 -5.91 19.69
CA VAL A 279 14.40 -5.46 20.00
C VAL A 279 14.05 -4.24 19.14
N GLN A 280 12.82 -4.16 18.67
CA GLN A 280 12.30 -3.08 17.81
C GLN A 280 10.86 -2.77 18.18
N LEU A 281 10.53 -1.50 18.38
CA LEU A 281 9.17 -0.98 18.53
C LEU A 281 8.91 -0.02 17.37
N THR A 282 7.88 -0.29 16.58
CA THR A 282 7.55 0.50 15.39
C THR A 282 6.05 0.76 15.30
N SER A 283 5.67 1.99 14.95
CA SER A 283 4.29 2.38 14.70
C SER A 283 3.73 1.64 13.47
N ASN A 284 2.61 0.95 13.64
CA ASN A 284 2.09 0.04 12.62
C ASN A 284 0.95 0.68 11.82
N GLU A 285 1.27 1.16 10.61
CA GLU A 285 0.30 1.72 9.65
C GLU A 285 -0.82 0.73 9.26
N GLN A 286 -0.65 -0.59 9.44
CA GLN A 286 -1.71 -1.56 9.16
C GLN A 286 -2.89 -1.45 10.14
N MET A 287 -2.66 -0.90 11.33
CA MET A 287 -3.67 -0.52 12.33
C MET A 287 -4.42 0.77 11.97
N LEU A 288 -4.04 1.46 10.89
CA LEU A 288 -4.82 2.53 10.29
C LEU A 288 -5.71 1.95 9.18
N PRO A 289 -6.93 2.48 8.95
CA PRO A 289 -7.80 2.02 7.89
C PRO A 289 -7.17 2.02 6.50
N SER A 290 -7.66 1.14 5.63
CA SER A 290 -7.06 0.82 4.32
C SER A 290 -6.72 2.02 3.44
N GLN A 291 -7.48 3.11 3.56
CA GLN A 291 -7.29 4.40 2.88
C GLN A 291 -6.02 5.18 3.29
N LEU A 292 -5.18 4.62 4.18
CA LEU A 292 -3.95 5.24 4.73
C LEU A 292 -2.68 4.39 4.52
N ARG A 293 -2.73 3.29 3.76
CA ARG A 293 -1.66 2.26 3.74
C ARG A 293 -0.81 2.27 2.46
N GLY A 294 0.47 1.91 2.60
CA GLY A 294 1.51 2.06 1.57
C GLY A 294 1.64 0.97 0.48
N TYR A 295 2.74 1.04 -0.26
CA TYR A 295 3.04 0.31 -1.50
C TYR A 295 4.12 -0.77 -1.33
N ALA A 296 4.13 -1.79 -2.21
CA ALA A 296 5.21 -2.78 -2.33
C ALA A 296 5.60 -2.99 -3.81
N PRO A 297 6.90 -3.04 -4.15
CA PRO A 297 7.36 -3.18 -5.54
C PRO A 297 7.26 -4.63 -6.04
N ALA A 298 6.76 -4.81 -7.26
CA ALA A 298 6.86 -6.08 -7.99
C ALA A 298 8.18 -6.18 -8.78
N ILE A 299 8.69 -7.40 -8.93
CA ILE A 299 9.90 -7.70 -9.70
C ILE A 299 9.51 -8.28 -11.06
N SER A 300 10.09 -7.74 -12.14
CA SER A 300 9.84 -8.20 -13.50
C SER A 300 11.15 -8.36 -14.28
N GLY A 301 11.18 -9.29 -15.24
CA GLY A 301 12.34 -9.55 -16.09
C GLY A 301 11.98 -10.43 -17.28
N VAL A 302 12.99 -10.89 -18.03
CA VAL A 302 12.82 -11.82 -19.17
C VAL A 302 13.81 -12.97 -19.03
N ALA A 303 13.29 -14.20 -19.02
CA ALA A 303 14.06 -15.43 -19.12
C ALA A 303 14.14 -15.89 -20.58
N ASN A 304 15.32 -16.33 -21.01
CA ASN A 304 15.54 -16.85 -22.37
C ASN A 304 15.28 -18.38 -22.47
N SER A 305 15.23 -19.08 -21.35
CA SER A 305 14.98 -20.52 -21.25
C SER A 305 14.11 -20.85 -20.03
N ASN A 306 13.93 -22.13 -19.69
CA ASN A 306 13.39 -22.51 -18.37
C ASN A 306 14.44 -22.17 -17.31
N ALA A 307 14.33 -20.98 -16.73
CA ALA A 307 15.37 -20.35 -15.93
C ALA A 307 15.04 -20.41 -14.43
N ARG A 308 16.07 -20.54 -13.61
CA ARG A 308 15.96 -20.45 -12.15
C ARG A 308 16.17 -19.01 -11.70
N VAL A 309 15.14 -18.40 -11.14
CA VAL A 309 15.18 -17.05 -10.54
C VAL A 309 15.45 -17.20 -9.04
N THR A 310 16.61 -16.75 -8.59
CA THR A 310 16.97 -16.65 -7.17
C THR A 310 16.98 -15.18 -6.76
N ILE A 311 16.18 -14.80 -5.77
CA ILE A 311 16.06 -13.44 -5.25
C ILE A 311 16.70 -13.39 -3.86
N ARG A 312 17.65 -12.48 -3.66
CA ARG A 312 18.31 -12.25 -2.37
C ARG A 312 17.99 -10.87 -1.81
N GLN A 313 17.87 -10.77 -0.49
CA GLN A 313 17.75 -9.51 0.24
C GLN A 313 18.72 -9.53 1.44
N ASN A 314 19.53 -8.49 1.59
CA ASN A 314 20.57 -8.38 2.64
C ASN A 314 21.55 -9.58 2.70
N GLY A 315 21.71 -10.29 1.58
CA GLY A 315 22.55 -11.49 1.40
C GLY A 315 21.80 -12.83 1.46
N ASN A 316 20.64 -12.89 2.13
CA ASN A 316 19.86 -14.11 2.32
C ASN A 316 18.96 -14.39 1.10
N ILE A 317 18.77 -15.66 0.71
CA ILE A 317 17.79 -16.04 -0.31
C ILE A 317 16.39 -15.91 0.30
N VAL A 318 15.54 -15.07 -0.29
CA VAL A 318 14.14 -14.85 0.14
C VAL A 318 13.14 -15.58 -0.76
N TYR A 319 13.53 -15.92 -1.99
CA TYR A 319 12.70 -16.61 -2.98
C TYR A 319 13.59 -17.35 -3.99
N GLU A 320 13.26 -18.59 -4.35
CA GLU A 320 13.89 -19.32 -5.46
C GLU A 320 12.84 -20.16 -6.19
N ALA A 321 12.65 -19.90 -7.49
CA ALA A 321 11.66 -20.57 -8.33
C ALA A 321 12.18 -20.81 -9.77
N TYR A 322 11.53 -21.71 -10.50
CA TYR A 322 11.73 -21.87 -11.94
C TYR A 322 10.64 -21.10 -12.70
N VAL A 323 11.03 -20.40 -13.76
CA VAL A 323 10.13 -19.65 -14.65
C VAL A 323 10.26 -20.13 -16.09
N ALA A 324 9.14 -20.14 -16.81
CA ALA A 324 9.12 -20.49 -18.23
C ALA A 324 9.85 -19.43 -19.10
N PRO A 325 10.30 -19.80 -20.33
CA PRO A 325 10.93 -18.84 -21.24
C PRO A 325 9.96 -17.73 -21.65
N GLY A 326 10.34 -16.47 -21.46
CA GLY A 326 9.49 -15.30 -21.68
C GLY A 326 9.61 -14.24 -20.58
N PRO A 327 8.74 -13.21 -20.60
CA PRO A 327 8.66 -12.24 -19.52
C PRO A 327 8.07 -12.87 -18.25
N PHE A 328 8.65 -12.56 -17.09
CA PHE A 328 8.15 -12.97 -15.78
C PHE A 328 7.81 -11.76 -14.91
N TYR A 329 6.85 -11.95 -14.00
CA TYR A 329 6.38 -10.94 -13.05
C TYR A 329 6.11 -11.63 -11.70
N ILE A 330 6.76 -11.16 -10.64
CA ILE A 330 6.78 -11.75 -9.30
C ILE A 330 6.38 -10.66 -8.32
N ASN A 331 5.18 -10.77 -7.74
CA ASN A 331 4.58 -9.82 -6.81
C ASN A 331 4.12 -10.47 -5.49
N ASP A 332 4.32 -11.77 -5.35
CA ASP A 332 4.01 -12.61 -4.18
C ASP A 332 5.13 -12.65 -3.13
N ILE A 333 6.27 -11.99 -3.42
CA ILE A 333 7.45 -11.89 -2.54
C ILE A 333 7.01 -11.40 -1.17
N GLN A 334 7.11 -12.29 -0.18
CA GLN A 334 6.72 -11.99 1.19
C GLN A 334 7.60 -10.89 1.76
N GLN A 335 6.99 -9.87 2.39
CA GLN A 335 7.69 -8.71 2.96
C GLN A 335 8.52 -9.09 4.19
N ALA A 336 9.68 -9.70 3.96
CA ALA A 336 10.59 -10.27 4.95
C ALA A 336 11.61 -9.22 5.46
N GLY A 337 11.10 -8.07 5.92
CA GLY A 337 11.89 -6.90 6.31
C GLY A 337 11.65 -5.74 5.36
N LEU A 338 11.32 -4.57 5.91
CA LEU A 338 10.91 -3.36 5.17
C LEU A 338 12.10 -2.54 4.64
N SER A 339 13.18 -3.21 4.22
CA SER A 339 14.41 -2.52 3.80
C SER A 339 15.45 -3.39 3.09
N GLY A 340 16.17 -2.78 2.15
CA GLY A 340 17.36 -3.35 1.51
C GLY A 340 17.05 -3.93 0.13
N ASP A 341 17.91 -3.59 -0.84
CA ASP A 341 17.72 -3.93 -2.26
C ASP A 341 17.59 -5.43 -2.52
N TYR A 342 16.84 -5.78 -3.57
CA TYR A 342 16.75 -7.13 -4.09
C TYR A 342 17.84 -7.37 -5.14
N ASP A 343 18.78 -8.29 -4.85
CA ASP A 343 19.72 -8.85 -5.82
C ASP A 343 19.02 -10.02 -6.53
N VAL A 344 18.63 -9.80 -7.79
CA VAL A 344 17.90 -10.78 -8.61
C VAL A 344 18.89 -11.48 -9.54
N THR A 345 19.05 -12.79 -9.33
CA THR A 345 19.87 -13.65 -10.19
C THR A 345 18.98 -14.55 -11.04
N VAL A 346 19.02 -14.40 -12.36
CA VAL A 346 18.39 -15.34 -13.31
C VAL A 346 19.48 -16.28 -13.83
N THR A 347 19.36 -17.59 -13.56
CA THR A 347 20.25 -18.63 -14.10
C THR A 347 19.52 -19.37 -15.22
N GLU A 348 19.98 -19.20 -16.45
CA GLU A 348 19.45 -19.88 -17.65
C GLU A 348 19.87 -21.36 -17.69
N ALA A 349 19.17 -22.17 -18.50
CA ALA A 349 19.38 -23.62 -18.61
C ALA A 349 20.76 -24.02 -19.20
N ASP A 350 21.44 -23.12 -19.90
CA ASP A 350 22.82 -23.29 -20.37
C ASP A 350 23.87 -22.96 -19.28
N GLY A 351 23.44 -22.42 -18.14
CA GLY A 351 24.29 -21.99 -17.03
C GLY A 351 24.66 -20.51 -17.05
N ALA A 352 24.23 -19.72 -18.05
CA ALA A 352 24.44 -18.27 -18.06
C ALA A 352 23.71 -17.60 -16.88
N GLN A 353 24.34 -16.61 -16.25
CA GLN A 353 23.77 -15.89 -15.11
C GLN A 353 23.61 -14.41 -15.44
N ARG A 354 22.38 -13.90 -15.36
CA ARG A 354 22.06 -12.47 -15.42
C ARG A 354 21.84 -11.97 -14.00
N GLN A 355 22.42 -10.82 -13.64
CA GLN A 355 22.11 -10.15 -12.38
C GLN A 355 21.67 -8.71 -12.63
N PHE A 356 20.57 -8.34 -11.98
CA PHE A 356 20.12 -6.97 -11.86
C PHE A 356 19.67 -6.70 -10.43
N VAL A 357 19.92 -5.48 -9.97
CA VAL A 357 19.42 -5.02 -8.67
C VAL A 357 18.08 -4.36 -8.92
N VAL A 358 17.05 -4.77 -8.17
CA VAL A 358 15.81 -3.99 -8.03
C VAL A 358 15.94 -3.23 -6.71
N PRO A 359 16.19 -1.91 -6.74
CA PRO A 359 16.41 -1.16 -5.51
C PRO A 359 15.16 -1.15 -4.63
N TYR A 360 15.34 -1.37 -3.32
CA TYR A 360 14.26 -1.20 -2.36
C TYR A 360 14.33 0.23 -1.85
N SER A 361 13.55 1.12 -2.46
CA SER A 361 13.47 2.52 -2.08
C SER A 361 12.03 2.92 -1.86
N SER A 362 11.77 3.55 -0.72
CA SER A 362 10.44 4.07 -0.39
C SER A 362 10.09 5.29 -1.23
N LEU A 363 8.78 5.49 -1.38
CA LEU A 363 8.16 6.71 -1.89
C LEU A 363 8.64 7.95 -1.09
N PRO A 364 8.41 9.19 -1.60
CA PRO A 364 8.60 10.39 -0.81
C PRO A 364 7.94 10.27 0.57
N VAL A 365 8.70 10.57 1.63
CA VAL A 365 8.22 10.39 3.01
C VAL A 365 7.21 11.49 3.33
N MET A 366 5.94 11.08 3.33
CA MET A 366 4.76 11.94 3.50
C MET A 366 3.78 11.29 4.48
N LEU A 367 3.28 12.07 5.43
CA LEU A 367 2.14 11.73 6.28
C LEU A 367 1.06 12.81 6.14
N ARG A 368 -0.19 12.45 6.44
CA ARG A 368 -1.28 13.44 6.56
C ARG A 368 -1.06 14.33 7.78
N PRO A 369 -1.57 15.58 7.82
CA PRO A 369 -1.48 16.46 8.97
C PRO A 369 -1.92 15.77 10.28
N GLY A 370 -1.12 15.91 11.34
CA GLY A 370 -1.32 15.23 12.63
C GLY A 370 -0.93 13.75 12.65
N GLY A 371 -0.66 13.14 11.51
CA GLY A 371 -0.13 11.77 11.40
C GLY A 371 1.31 11.71 11.89
N TRP A 372 1.64 10.65 12.63
CA TRP A 372 2.99 10.41 13.14
C TRP A 372 3.39 8.95 12.92
N LYS A 373 4.68 8.72 12.64
CA LYS A 373 5.30 7.41 12.49
C LYS A 373 6.63 7.44 13.23
N TYR A 374 6.96 6.36 13.94
CA TYR A 374 8.21 6.25 14.68
C TYR A 374 8.73 4.82 14.70
N GLU A 375 10.05 4.71 14.81
CA GLU A 375 10.76 3.44 14.99
C GLU A 375 11.85 3.62 16.03
N VAL A 376 11.91 2.73 17.01
CA VAL A 376 13.02 2.60 17.96
C VAL A 376 13.52 1.16 17.91
N ALA A 377 14.79 0.97 17.55
CA ALA A 377 15.44 -0.33 17.49
C ALA A 377 16.74 -0.35 18.30
N SER A 378 17.04 -1.46 18.94
CA SER A 378 18.27 -1.67 19.71
C SER A 378 18.73 -3.11 19.56
N GLY A 379 19.99 -3.33 19.18
CA GLY A 379 20.50 -4.67 18.93
C GLY A 379 21.84 -4.72 18.24
N ARG A 380 22.20 -5.92 17.77
CA ARG A 380 23.47 -6.23 17.11
C ARG A 380 23.29 -6.32 15.60
N TYR A 381 24.16 -5.68 14.83
CA TYR A 381 24.16 -5.83 13.36
C TYR A 381 24.30 -7.30 12.93
N ASN A 382 23.44 -7.74 12.01
CA ASN A 382 23.31 -9.15 11.61
C ASN A 382 23.05 -9.31 10.08
N GLY A 383 23.76 -8.56 9.24
CA GLY A 383 23.67 -8.68 7.78
C GLY A 383 24.58 -9.78 7.19
N SER A 384 24.10 -10.46 6.14
CA SER A 384 24.74 -11.61 5.48
C SER A 384 25.53 -11.26 4.21
N LEU A 385 25.95 -10.00 4.06
CA LEU A 385 26.69 -9.52 2.87
C LEU A 385 28.16 -9.99 2.83
N THR A 386 28.69 -10.45 3.97
CA THR A 386 30.11 -10.79 4.15
C THR A 386 30.28 -11.95 5.13
N THR A 387 31.27 -12.81 4.85
CA THR A 387 31.64 -14.01 5.63
C THR A 387 31.83 -13.77 7.14
N ARG A 388 32.20 -12.54 7.50
CA ARG A 388 32.16 -11.96 8.85
C ARG A 388 31.81 -10.48 8.73
N SER A 389 31.40 -9.85 9.82
CA SER A 389 31.15 -8.40 9.90
C SER A 389 31.53 -7.87 11.29
N ARG A 390 31.58 -6.54 11.48
CA ARG A 390 31.90 -5.94 12.80
C ARG A 390 30.89 -6.32 13.88
N ARG A 391 29.66 -6.68 13.48
CA ARG A 391 28.53 -7.00 14.37
C ARG A 391 28.39 -5.97 15.50
N SER A 392 28.46 -4.69 15.14
CA SER A 392 28.39 -3.61 16.11
C SER A 392 27.00 -3.55 16.75
N ASP A 393 26.98 -3.37 18.07
CA ASP A 393 25.77 -3.05 18.82
C ASP A 393 25.40 -1.58 18.59
N PHE A 394 24.11 -1.31 18.38
CA PHE A 394 23.59 0.01 18.06
C PHE A 394 22.22 0.27 18.68
N ILE A 395 21.87 1.55 18.77
CA ILE A 395 20.52 2.05 19.01
C ILE A 395 20.16 2.95 17.82
N LEU A 396 18.96 2.78 17.27
CA LEU A 396 18.37 3.60 16.23
C LEU A 396 17.04 4.17 16.72
N GLY A 397 16.81 5.45 16.48
CA GLY A 397 15.53 6.12 16.67
C GLY A 397 15.20 6.97 15.45
N THR A 398 14.01 6.82 14.88
CA THR A 398 13.50 7.67 13.80
C THR A 398 12.08 8.13 14.08
N ALA A 399 11.73 9.31 13.57
CA ALA A 399 10.40 9.89 13.66
C ALA A 399 10.05 10.63 12.35
N VAL A 400 8.78 10.56 11.99
CA VAL A 400 8.15 11.26 10.86
C VAL A 400 6.87 11.90 11.39
N TYR A 401 6.62 13.16 11.06
CA TYR A 401 5.44 13.90 11.50
C TYR A 401 4.84 14.75 10.37
N GLY A 402 3.55 14.55 10.09
CA GLY A 402 2.78 15.35 9.16
C GLY A 402 2.34 16.67 9.81
N LEU A 403 2.86 17.77 9.28
CA LEU A 403 2.44 19.13 9.62
C LEU A 403 1.22 19.54 8.80
N HIS A 404 0.67 20.71 9.10
CA HIS A 404 -0.32 21.39 8.26
C HIS A 404 0.30 21.83 6.91
N ASN A 405 -0.55 22.25 5.97
CA ASN A 405 -0.16 22.71 4.63
C ASN A 405 0.63 21.67 3.81
N ASP A 406 0.29 20.38 3.99
CA ASP A 406 0.87 19.23 3.31
C ASP A 406 2.41 19.15 3.34
N VAL A 407 3.00 19.59 4.46
CA VAL A 407 4.42 19.39 4.77
C VAL A 407 4.57 18.20 5.74
N THR A 408 5.59 17.39 5.55
CA THR A 408 6.01 16.34 6.49
C THR A 408 7.46 16.61 6.89
N VAL A 409 7.78 16.52 8.18
CA VAL A 409 9.16 16.58 8.67
C VAL A 409 9.58 15.22 9.19
N TYR A 410 10.84 14.84 8.96
CA TYR A 410 11.38 13.57 9.44
C TYR A 410 12.83 13.66 9.83
N GLY A 411 13.25 12.74 10.70
CA GLY A 411 14.64 12.62 11.10
C GLY A 411 14.88 11.44 12.03
N GLY A 412 16.13 11.26 12.41
CA GLY A 412 16.53 10.18 13.29
C GLY A 412 18.02 10.14 13.56
N ALA A 413 18.40 9.33 14.54
CA ALA A 413 19.78 9.08 14.92
C ALA A 413 20.05 7.56 14.97
N LEU A 414 21.26 7.18 14.59
CA LEU A 414 21.81 5.83 14.75
C LEU A 414 23.14 5.95 15.50
N LEU A 415 23.20 5.39 16.70
CA LEU A 415 24.34 5.48 17.61
C LEU A 415 24.91 4.09 17.90
N ALA A 416 26.20 3.93 17.65
CA ALA A 416 27.01 2.77 18.00
C ALA A 416 28.37 3.24 18.54
N LYS A 417 29.14 2.35 19.18
CA LYS A 417 30.41 2.69 19.85
C LYS A 417 31.41 3.45 18.96
N ASP A 418 31.58 3.00 17.71
CA ASP A 418 32.54 3.53 16.75
C ASP A 418 31.86 4.05 15.46
N TYR A 419 30.54 4.27 15.49
CA TYR A 419 29.77 4.83 14.37
C TYR A 419 28.61 5.69 14.88
N GLN A 420 28.44 6.89 14.33
CA GLN A 420 27.33 7.78 14.63
C GLN A 420 26.74 8.32 13.34
N SER A 421 25.42 8.41 13.25
CA SER A 421 24.73 9.03 12.11
C SER A 421 23.47 9.77 12.55
N LEU A 422 23.21 10.90 11.90
CA LEU A 422 22.06 11.77 12.12
C LEU A 422 21.46 12.10 10.74
N SER A 423 20.15 11.95 10.59
CA SER A 423 19.43 12.32 9.37
C SER A 423 18.31 13.29 9.66
N VAL A 424 18.12 14.28 8.80
CA VAL A 424 17.02 15.25 8.86
C VAL A 424 16.49 15.48 7.43
N GLY A 425 15.18 15.56 7.29
CA GLY A 425 14.52 15.71 6.00
C GLY A 425 13.12 16.32 6.08
N THR A 426 12.59 16.66 4.91
CA THR A 426 11.24 17.17 4.74
C THR A 426 10.61 16.61 3.46
N GLY A 427 9.33 16.28 3.54
CA GLY A 427 8.44 16.01 2.41
C GLY A 427 7.45 17.16 2.24
N VAL A 428 7.08 17.46 0.99
CA VAL A 428 6.09 18.46 0.62
C VAL A 428 5.21 17.89 -0.49
N SER A 429 3.89 17.97 -0.31
CA SER A 429 2.95 17.78 -1.42
C SER A 429 2.95 19.02 -2.30
N LEU A 430 3.15 18.80 -3.59
CA LEU A 430 2.94 19.78 -4.66
C LEU A 430 1.55 19.59 -5.32
N GLY A 431 0.67 18.82 -4.69
CA GLY A 431 -0.70 18.54 -5.16
C GLY A 431 -0.74 17.94 -6.56
N ASP A 432 -1.22 18.73 -7.52
CA ASP A 432 -1.26 18.32 -8.92
C ASP A 432 0.12 18.07 -9.55
N PHE A 433 1.21 18.58 -8.95
CA PHE A 433 2.57 18.26 -9.37
C PHE A 433 3.22 17.08 -8.62
N GLY A 434 2.59 16.56 -7.56
CA GLY A 434 2.99 15.29 -6.90
C GLY A 434 3.49 15.47 -5.48
N ALA A 435 4.44 14.64 -5.06
CA ALA A 435 5.13 14.79 -3.77
C ALA A 435 6.64 14.74 -3.98
N VAL A 436 7.36 15.64 -3.28
CA VAL A 436 8.83 15.65 -3.22
C VAL A 436 9.24 15.47 -1.76
N SER A 437 10.28 14.68 -1.49
CA SER A 437 10.95 14.70 -0.19
C SER A 437 12.46 14.79 -0.36
N THR A 438 13.11 15.61 0.46
CA THR A 438 14.57 15.79 0.47
C THR A 438 15.12 15.58 1.87
N ASP A 439 16.26 14.92 1.99
CA ASP A 439 16.94 14.70 3.27
C ASP A 439 18.47 14.71 3.14
N VAL A 440 19.11 14.99 4.27
CA VAL A 440 20.55 14.91 4.45
C VAL A 440 20.87 14.02 5.65
N THR A 441 21.70 13.01 5.41
CA THR A 441 22.25 12.10 6.42
C THR A 441 23.73 12.41 6.62
N HIS A 442 24.12 12.81 7.83
CA HIS A 442 25.52 12.90 8.23
C HIS A 442 25.99 11.57 8.87
N SER A 443 27.21 11.14 8.58
CA SER A 443 27.83 9.94 9.15
C SER A 443 29.23 10.24 9.67
N SER A 444 29.56 9.75 10.86
CA SER A 444 30.91 9.74 11.45
C SER A 444 31.28 8.30 11.83
N ALA A 445 32.14 7.68 11.04
CA ALA A 445 32.61 6.31 11.23
C ALA A 445 34.07 6.30 11.73
N LYS A 446 34.38 5.52 12.76
CA LYS A 446 35.74 5.34 13.29
C LYS A 446 36.25 3.94 12.98
N PHE A 447 37.33 3.85 12.22
CA PHE A 447 38.00 2.61 11.88
C PHE A 447 39.27 2.47 12.71
N SER A 448 39.25 1.54 13.67
CA SER A 448 40.42 1.20 14.48
C SER A 448 41.18 0.05 13.82
N TYR A 449 42.43 0.32 13.41
CA TYR A 449 43.35 -0.65 12.84
C TYR A 449 44.40 -1.00 13.87
N SER A 450 44.58 -2.29 14.16
CA SER A 450 45.61 -2.79 15.07
C SER A 450 46.55 -3.69 14.28
N ASN A 451 47.85 -3.38 14.33
CA ASN A 451 48.92 -4.26 13.88
C ASN A 451 49.86 -4.55 15.06
N GLN A 452 50.86 -5.41 14.87
CA GLN A 452 51.73 -5.88 15.96
C GLN A 452 52.62 -4.80 16.59
N VAL A 453 52.66 -3.58 16.04
CA VAL A 453 53.55 -2.49 16.50
C VAL A 453 52.77 -1.23 16.91
N ALA A 454 51.60 -0.98 16.32
CA ALA A 454 50.77 0.19 16.62
C ALA A 454 49.27 -0.10 16.45
N SER A 455 48.46 0.66 17.19
CA SER A 455 47.01 0.74 16.99
C SER A 455 46.62 2.16 16.59
N THR A 456 46.21 2.33 15.33
CA THR A 456 45.86 3.61 14.73
C THR A 456 44.37 3.65 14.46
N SER A 457 43.66 4.68 14.94
CA SER A 457 42.24 4.88 14.62
C SER A 457 42.04 6.07 13.69
N GLU A 458 41.53 5.82 12.49
CA GLU A 458 41.06 6.86 11.58
C GLU A 458 39.58 7.16 11.83
N ARG A 459 39.15 8.40 11.62
CA ARG A 459 37.72 8.78 11.63
C ARG A 459 37.36 9.41 10.29
N LYS A 460 36.41 8.79 9.59
CA LYS A 460 35.84 9.27 8.32
C LYS A 460 34.49 9.94 8.61
N THR A 461 34.34 11.17 8.13
CA THR A 461 33.12 11.96 8.24
C THR A 461 32.57 12.30 6.86
N GLY A 462 31.26 12.17 6.67
CA GLY A 462 30.65 12.39 5.36
C GLY A 462 29.17 12.69 5.42
N GLN A 463 28.59 12.96 4.25
CA GLN A 463 27.21 13.38 4.07
C GLN A 463 26.62 12.63 2.88
N SER A 464 25.35 12.24 2.99
CA SER A 464 24.54 11.73 1.89
C SER A 464 23.29 12.57 1.77
N TYR A 465 23.00 13.03 0.55
CA TYR A 465 21.82 13.82 0.20
C TYR A 465 20.90 12.93 -0.62
N ARG A 466 19.62 12.86 -0.27
CA ARG A 466 18.59 12.15 -1.05
C ARG A 466 17.47 13.10 -1.45
N ILE A 467 17.01 12.96 -2.69
CA ILE A 467 15.80 13.56 -3.21
C ILE A 467 14.93 12.41 -3.73
N ARG A 468 13.66 12.37 -3.34
CA ARG A 468 12.63 11.44 -3.83
C ARG A 468 11.48 12.27 -4.41
N TYR A 469 10.91 11.80 -5.51
CA TYR A 469 9.73 12.36 -6.18
C TYR A 469 8.78 11.22 -6.57
N SER A 470 7.48 11.44 -6.46
CA SER A 470 6.46 10.59 -7.07
C SER A 470 5.24 11.40 -7.48
N LYS A 471 4.49 10.91 -8.48
CA LYS A 471 3.24 11.50 -8.94
C LYS A 471 2.38 10.46 -9.65
N SER A 472 1.09 10.42 -9.33
CA SER A 472 0.08 9.76 -10.17
C SER A 472 -0.86 10.81 -10.78
N LEU A 473 -1.02 10.79 -12.10
CA LEU A 473 -2.00 11.54 -12.89
C LEU A 473 -3.04 10.56 -13.47
N MET A 474 -4.14 10.35 -12.76
CA MET A 474 -5.22 9.48 -13.25
C MET A 474 -5.85 10.01 -14.56
N ALA A 475 -5.89 11.33 -14.75
CA ALA A 475 -6.47 11.97 -15.94
C ALA A 475 -5.72 11.66 -17.25
N THR A 476 -4.39 11.52 -17.19
CA THR A 476 -3.55 11.16 -18.36
C THR A 476 -3.13 9.69 -18.36
N GLY A 477 -3.42 8.93 -17.30
CA GLY A 477 -2.93 7.57 -17.10
C GLY A 477 -1.44 7.47 -16.76
N THR A 478 -0.79 8.57 -16.38
CA THR A 478 0.66 8.64 -16.11
C THR A 478 0.94 8.40 -14.63
N SER A 479 1.85 7.49 -14.29
CA SER A 479 2.33 7.29 -12.91
C SER A 479 3.86 7.30 -12.87
N VAL A 480 4.44 8.34 -12.29
CA VAL A 480 5.84 8.36 -11.84
C VAL A 480 5.85 7.72 -10.45
N ASP A 481 5.99 6.41 -10.42
CA ASP A 481 5.89 5.60 -9.20
C ASP A 481 6.99 6.01 -8.20
N LEU A 482 8.22 6.17 -8.70
CA LEU A 482 9.33 6.76 -7.95
C LEU A 482 10.35 7.34 -8.92
N THR A 483 10.83 8.56 -8.67
CA THR A 483 12.14 9.03 -9.14
C THR A 483 12.96 9.43 -7.92
N ALA A 484 14.17 8.92 -7.79
CA ALA A 484 15.06 9.30 -6.70
C ALA A 484 16.49 9.53 -7.17
N LEU A 485 17.15 10.47 -6.50
CA LEU A 485 18.56 10.80 -6.67
C LEU A 485 19.22 10.82 -5.30
N ARG A 486 20.35 10.14 -5.19
CA ARG A 486 21.21 10.14 -4.00
C ARG A 486 22.63 10.52 -4.40
N TYR A 487 23.25 11.40 -3.61
CA TYR A 487 24.67 11.71 -3.71
C TYR A 487 25.33 11.62 -2.33
N SER A 488 26.42 10.85 -2.24
CA SER A 488 27.17 10.58 -1.00
C SER A 488 28.63 11.02 -1.18
N THR A 489 29.16 11.78 -0.22
CA THR A 489 30.56 12.22 -0.26
C THR A 489 31.53 11.05 -0.04
N GLU A 490 32.79 11.21 -0.45
CA GLU A 490 33.79 10.12 -0.46
C GLU A 490 34.08 9.52 0.92
N HIS A 491 33.72 10.20 2.01
CA HIS A 491 33.91 9.74 3.38
C HIS A 491 32.57 9.47 4.12
N PHE A 492 31.46 9.44 3.38
CA PHE A 492 30.20 8.85 3.86
C PHE A 492 30.31 7.32 3.91
N TYR A 493 29.68 6.74 4.94
CA TYR A 493 29.44 5.32 5.09
C TYR A 493 28.06 5.16 5.71
N ASN A 494 27.21 4.29 5.17
CA ASN A 494 26.04 3.82 5.92
C ASN A 494 26.47 2.74 6.94
N PHE A 495 25.56 2.35 7.85
CA PHE A 495 25.92 1.43 8.93
C PHE A 495 26.21 0.00 8.44
N SER A 496 25.62 -0.43 7.32
CA SER A 496 25.86 -1.74 6.71
C SER A 496 27.22 -1.79 5.97
N GLU A 497 27.60 -0.71 5.29
CA GLU A 497 28.96 -0.48 4.76
C GLU A 497 29.98 -0.42 5.90
N PHE A 498 29.70 0.31 6.98
CA PHE A 498 30.56 0.36 8.17
C PHE A 498 30.79 -1.02 8.79
N ASN A 499 29.75 -1.87 8.87
CA ASN A 499 29.89 -3.21 9.42
C ASN A 499 30.60 -4.20 8.47
N SER A 500 30.56 -3.99 7.15
CA SER A 500 31.16 -4.89 6.15
C SER A 500 32.55 -4.46 5.63
N GLN A 501 32.94 -3.19 5.77
CA GLN A 501 34.21 -2.62 5.30
C GLN A 501 35.43 -3.45 5.75
N GLY A 502 36.13 -4.06 4.79
CA GLY A 502 37.34 -4.86 5.05
C GLY A 502 37.11 -6.34 5.38
N TYR A 503 35.87 -6.84 5.29
CA TYR A 503 35.59 -8.28 5.30
C TYR A 503 35.39 -8.82 3.89
N ARG A 504 35.57 -10.14 3.70
CA ARG A 504 35.33 -10.80 2.41
C ARG A 504 33.83 -10.89 2.13
N LEU A 505 33.44 -10.46 0.93
CA LEU A 505 32.10 -10.68 0.33
C LEU A 505 31.69 -12.15 0.47
N GLU A 506 30.41 -12.40 0.69
CA GLU A 506 29.84 -13.75 0.71
C GLU A 506 29.76 -14.35 -0.71
N ASP A 507 29.98 -15.66 -0.83
CA ASP A 507 30.08 -16.32 -2.13
C ASP A 507 28.72 -16.34 -2.87
N GLY A 508 28.73 -15.89 -4.14
CA GLY A 508 27.54 -15.80 -4.99
C GLY A 508 26.85 -14.42 -5.03
N LEU A 509 27.32 -13.44 -4.26
CA LEU A 509 26.88 -12.05 -4.36
C LEU A 509 27.60 -11.28 -5.48
N SER A 510 26.96 -10.21 -5.94
CA SER A 510 27.51 -9.32 -6.99
C SER A 510 28.82 -8.62 -6.55
N PRO A 511 29.87 -8.52 -7.41
CA PRO A 511 31.18 -7.97 -7.00
C PRO A 511 31.19 -6.48 -6.60
N TRP A 512 30.11 -5.75 -6.86
CA TRP A 512 29.93 -4.34 -6.47
C TRP A 512 29.15 -4.15 -5.16
N THR A 513 28.67 -5.22 -4.53
CA THR A 513 27.81 -5.15 -3.32
C THR A 513 28.50 -4.54 -2.09
N LEU A 514 29.84 -4.49 -2.06
CA LEU A 514 30.63 -3.76 -1.04
C LEU A 514 31.26 -2.46 -1.55
N GLN A 515 31.00 -2.06 -2.80
CA GLN A 515 31.49 -0.80 -3.34
C GLN A 515 30.59 0.34 -2.85
N ARG A 516 31.21 1.40 -2.31
CA ARG A 516 30.48 2.53 -1.70
C ARG A 516 29.90 3.41 -2.79
N ARG A 517 28.58 3.60 -2.79
CA ARG A 517 27.88 4.37 -3.83
C ARG A 517 28.19 5.86 -3.70
N ARG A 518 28.66 6.48 -4.78
CA ARG A 518 28.85 7.93 -4.89
C ARG A 518 27.54 8.60 -5.29
N SER A 519 26.99 8.16 -6.40
CA SER A 519 25.82 8.73 -7.05
C SER A 519 24.90 7.58 -7.42
N SER A 520 23.65 7.65 -6.99
CA SER A 520 22.61 6.68 -7.35
C SER A 520 21.42 7.45 -7.90
N PHE A 521 21.06 7.20 -9.15
CA PHE A 521 19.85 7.69 -9.78
C PHE A 521 18.94 6.51 -10.08
N GLN A 522 17.64 6.69 -9.86
CA GLN A 522 16.62 5.72 -10.26
C GLN A 522 15.32 6.42 -10.64
N THR A 523 14.60 5.83 -11.58
CA THR A 523 13.25 6.25 -11.96
C THR A 523 12.42 5.05 -12.44
N GLN A 524 11.13 5.07 -12.08
CA GLN A 524 10.10 4.17 -12.57
C GLN A 524 8.89 5.03 -12.99
N LEU A 525 8.49 4.89 -14.25
CA LEU A 525 7.38 5.56 -14.90
C LEU A 525 6.52 4.50 -15.59
N SER A 526 5.22 4.56 -15.38
CA SER A 526 4.23 3.85 -16.20
C SER A 526 3.26 4.85 -16.83
N GLN A 527 2.75 4.52 -18.00
CA GLN A 527 1.85 5.36 -18.80
C GLN A 527 0.80 4.46 -19.45
N GLN A 528 -0.40 4.42 -18.87
CA GLN A 528 -1.55 3.78 -19.46
C GLN A 528 -2.11 4.68 -20.57
N MET A 529 -2.34 4.14 -21.76
CA MET A 529 -2.85 4.86 -22.93
C MET A 529 -4.22 4.30 -23.37
N GLN A 530 -5.00 3.83 -22.40
CA GLN A 530 -6.30 3.17 -22.60
C GLN A 530 -6.20 2.05 -23.66
N GLN A 531 -6.91 2.19 -24.79
CA GLN A 531 -6.93 1.23 -25.91
C GLN A 531 -5.63 1.18 -26.73
N TYR A 532 -4.72 2.15 -26.55
CA TYR A 532 -3.41 2.17 -27.20
C TYR A 532 -2.34 1.43 -26.37
N GLY A 533 -2.74 0.73 -25.31
CA GLY A 533 -1.88 -0.10 -24.48
C GLY A 533 -1.26 0.64 -23.30
N SER A 534 -0.08 0.19 -22.89
CA SER A 534 0.69 0.74 -21.79
C SER A 534 2.17 0.83 -22.15
N LEU A 535 2.83 1.90 -21.71
CA LEU A 535 4.27 2.07 -21.72
C LEU A 535 4.78 1.97 -20.28
N HIS A 536 5.93 1.33 -20.10
CA HIS A 536 6.63 1.12 -18.84
C HIS A 536 8.10 1.50 -19.04
N PHE A 537 8.67 2.27 -18.11
CA PHE A 537 10.03 2.74 -18.16
C PHE A 537 10.66 2.65 -16.77
N ARG A 538 11.74 1.88 -16.65
CA ARG A 538 12.61 1.81 -15.47
C ARG A 538 14.02 2.17 -15.91
N ALA A 539 14.71 3.01 -15.16
CA ALA A 539 16.14 3.21 -15.32
C ALA A 539 16.80 3.41 -13.95
N ASN A 540 17.99 2.84 -13.76
CA ASN A 540 18.82 3.08 -12.59
C ASN A 540 20.30 3.21 -13.00
N ARG A 541 21.05 4.01 -12.26
CA ARG A 541 22.48 4.18 -12.45
C ARG A 541 23.17 4.45 -11.11
N ASP A 542 24.03 3.54 -10.70
CA ASP A 542 24.95 3.73 -9.57
C ASP A 542 26.39 3.95 -10.09
N ASP A 543 27.03 5.06 -9.72
CA ASP A 543 28.49 5.20 -9.79
C ASP A 543 29.10 5.01 -8.39
N TYR A 544 30.34 4.50 -8.31
CA TYR A 544 30.97 4.11 -7.04
C TYR A 544 32.25 4.90 -6.74
N TRP A 545 32.57 5.08 -5.45
CA TRP A 545 33.85 5.64 -5.03
C TRP A 545 34.98 4.61 -5.19
N GLY A 546 36.17 5.08 -5.63
CA GLY A 546 37.35 4.22 -5.83
C GLY A 546 37.26 3.28 -7.04
N SER A 547 36.30 3.46 -7.95
CA SER A 547 36.17 2.64 -9.16
C SER A 547 35.59 3.44 -10.34
N SER A 548 36.03 3.12 -11.56
CA SER A 548 35.41 3.61 -12.80
C SER A 548 34.17 2.79 -13.21
N ARG A 549 33.79 1.78 -12.43
CA ARG A 549 32.59 0.95 -12.68
C ARG A 549 31.32 1.75 -12.43
N THR A 550 30.38 1.68 -13.38
CA THR A 550 29.02 2.20 -13.26
C THR A 550 28.02 1.06 -13.42
N LEU A 551 27.09 0.88 -12.48
CA LEU A 551 26.00 -0.08 -12.61
C LEU A 551 24.81 0.62 -13.27
N THR A 552 24.69 0.47 -14.59
CA THR A 552 23.50 0.92 -15.34
C THR A 552 22.51 -0.23 -15.45
N GLY A 553 21.24 0.03 -15.13
CA GLY A 553 20.10 -0.82 -15.47
C GLY A 553 19.05 0.01 -16.19
N LEU A 554 18.38 -0.57 -17.19
CA LEU A 554 17.33 0.10 -17.95
C LEU A 554 16.33 -0.92 -18.49
N SER A 555 15.04 -0.59 -18.49
CA SER A 555 13.99 -1.43 -19.06
C SER A 555 12.90 -0.52 -19.63
N VAL A 556 12.61 -0.66 -20.92
CA VAL A 556 11.50 0.03 -21.59
C VAL A 556 10.58 -1.01 -22.19
N GLY A 557 9.38 -1.14 -21.63
CA GLY A 557 8.35 -2.06 -22.10
C GLY A 557 7.18 -1.30 -22.72
N TYR A 558 6.73 -1.70 -23.91
CA TYR A 558 5.42 -1.35 -24.44
C TYR A 558 4.60 -2.63 -24.56
N SER A 559 3.34 -2.59 -24.14
CA SER A 559 2.41 -3.71 -24.26
C SER A 559 1.02 -3.23 -24.65
N ASN A 560 0.29 -4.02 -25.44
CA ASN A 560 -1.11 -3.76 -25.75
C ASN A 560 -1.86 -5.07 -26.01
N SER A 561 -3.19 -5.02 -25.95
CA SER A 561 -4.05 -6.11 -26.39
C SER A 561 -5.06 -5.61 -27.42
N PHE A 562 -5.10 -6.27 -28.58
CA PHE A 562 -6.02 -5.95 -29.67
C PHE A 562 -6.90 -7.16 -29.95
N LYS A 563 -8.21 -7.02 -29.74
CA LYS A 563 -9.20 -8.10 -29.90
C LYS A 563 -8.78 -9.41 -29.21
N GLY A 564 -8.27 -9.31 -27.98
CA GLY A 564 -7.80 -10.45 -27.18
C GLY A 564 -6.38 -10.96 -27.50
N VAL A 565 -5.79 -10.58 -28.63
CA VAL A 565 -4.37 -10.86 -28.92
C VAL A 565 -3.50 -9.85 -28.18
N SER A 566 -2.68 -10.33 -27.25
CA SER A 566 -1.76 -9.50 -26.46
C SER A 566 -0.36 -9.52 -27.06
N TYR A 567 0.28 -8.36 -27.19
CA TYR A 567 1.64 -8.24 -27.71
C TYR A 567 2.44 -7.18 -26.95
N GLY A 568 3.77 -7.28 -27.00
CA GLY A 568 4.63 -6.28 -26.39
C GLY A 568 6.09 -6.35 -26.82
N VAL A 569 6.76 -5.20 -26.75
CA VAL A 569 8.19 -5.01 -27.06
C VAL A 569 8.87 -4.50 -25.79
N ASN A 570 9.97 -5.12 -25.39
CA ASN A 570 10.74 -4.77 -24.20
C ASN A 570 12.21 -4.61 -24.59
N TYR A 571 12.84 -3.51 -24.21
CA TYR A 571 14.28 -3.28 -24.36
C TYR A 571 14.92 -3.15 -22.98
N ASN A 572 15.81 -4.07 -22.64
CA ASN A 572 16.45 -4.18 -21.34
C ASN A 572 17.97 -3.96 -21.46
N ILE A 573 18.56 -3.40 -20.40
CA ILE A 573 20.00 -3.32 -20.14
C ILE A 573 20.24 -3.86 -18.73
N ASP A 574 21.05 -4.92 -18.63
CA ASP A 574 21.45 -5.59 -17.39
C ASP A 574 22.96 -5.90 -17.38
N ARG A 575 23.45 -6.63 -16.37
CA ARG A 575 24.80 -7.23 -16.41
C ARG A 575 24.71 -8.75 -16.43
N VAL A 576 25.38 -9.34 -17.43
CA VAL A 576 25.51 -10.79 -17.57
C VAL A 576 26.89 -11.25 -17.11
N LYS A 577 26.96 -12.39 -16.44
CA LYS A 577 28.20 -13.05 -16.04
C LYS A 577 28.77 -13.83 -17.23
N ASP A 578 29.98 -13.50 -17.67
CA ASP A 578 30.64 -14.23 -18.75
C ASP A 578 31.40 -15.49 -18.25
N SER A 579 31.84 -16.32 -19.20
CA SER A 579 32.61 -17.54 -18.91
C SER A 579 34.03 -17.31 -18.35
N ARG A 580 34.46 -16.04 -18.26
CA ARG A 580 35.71 -15.60 -17.63
C ARG A 580 35.46 -14.93 -16.26
N ASN A 581 34.22 -15.02 -15.74
CA ASN A 581 33.75 -14.39 -14.50
C ASN A 581 33.76 -12.84 -14.52
N ASN A 582 33.78 -12.22 -15.71
CA ASN A 582 33.49 -10.79 -15.86
C ASN A 582 31.98 -10.55 -15.83
N TRP A 583 31.61 -9.26 -15.73
CA TRP A 583 30.23 -8.81 -15.73
C TRP A 583 29.99 -7.71 -16.79
N PRO A 584 30.13 -8.00 -18.10
CA PRO A 584 29.77 -7.03 -19.14
C PRO A 584 28.33 -6.53 -19.01
N GLU A 585 28.10 -5.30 -19.47
CA GLU A 585 26.75 -4.80 -19.77
C GLU A 585 26.15 -5.66 -20.91
N ASN A 586 24.87 -5.99 -20.80
CA ASN A 586 24.12 -6.77 -21.76
C ASN A 586 22.83 -6.03 -22.13
N ARG A 587 22.66 -5.72 -23.42
CA ARG A 587 21.46 -5.08 -23.96
C ARG A 587 20.66 -6.10 -24.76
N GLN A 588 19.38 -6.24 -24.45
CA GLN A 588 18.47 -7.20 -25.10
C GLN A 588 17.16 -6.52 -25.52
N LEU A 589 16.84 -6.62 -26.80
CA LEU A 589 15.48 -6.36 -27.31
C LEU A 589 14.69 -7.67 -27.25
N SER A 590 13.43 -7.63 -26.80
CA SER A 590 12.53 -8.78 -26.71
C SER A 590 11.13 -8.42 -27.21
N PHE A 591 10.61 -9.14 -28.19
CA PHE A 591 9.20 -9.10 -28.60
C PHE A 591 8.46 -10.32 -28.04
N ASN A 592 7.21 -10.13 -27.63
CA ASN A 592 6.32 -11.17 -27.14
C ASN A 592 4.93 -11.01 -27.78
N LEU A 593 4.28 -12.14 -28.06
CA LEU A 593 2.93 -12.26 -28.62
C LEU A 593 2.22 -13.42 -27.92
N SER A 594 0.95 -13.23 -27.57
CA SER A 594 0.07 -14.24 -26.99
C SER A 594 -1.30 -14.20 -27.68
N VAL A 595 -1.72 -15.34 -28.23
CA VAL A 595 -2.96 -15.52 -28.99
C VAL A 595 -3.82 -16.57 -28.28
N PRO A 596 -4.89 -16.18 -27.56
CA PRO A 596 -5.79 -17.13 -26.92
C PRO A 596 -6.71 -17.80 -27.95
N PHE A 597 -6.90 -19.11 -27.84
CA PHE A 597 -7.70 -19.92 -28.77
C PHE A 597 -9.20 -19.70 -28.63
N SER A 598 -9.64 -19.06 -27.54
CA SER A 598 -11.00 -18.54 -27.37
C SER A 598 -11.45 -17.55 -28.45
N LEU A 599 -10.51 -17.02 -29.24
CA LEU A 599 -10.80 -16.20 -30.44
C LEU A 599 -11.22 -17.02 -31.66
N PHE A 600 -10.97 -18.33 -31.65
CA PHE A 600 -11.23 -19.23 -32.78
C PHE A 600 -12.33 -20.27 -32.49
N THR A 601 -12.64 -20.54 -31.21
CA THR A 601 -13.68 -21.50 -30.82
C THR A 601 -14.40 -21.14 -29.52
N HIS A 602 -15.64 -21.60 -29.42
CA HIS A 602 -16.48 -21.49 -28.21
C HIS A 602 -16.38 -22.74 -27.31
N ASP A 603 -15.53 -23.71 -27.66
CA ASP A 603 -15.29 -24.92 -26.88
C ASP A 603 -14.50 -24.63 -25.60
N ARG A 604 -15.04 -25.02 -24.44
CA ARG A 604 -14.47 -24.73 -23.12
C ARG A 604 -13.09 -25.33 -22.91
N ASP A 605 -12.84 -26.53 -23.42
CA ASP A 605 -11.58 -27.24 -23.22
C ASP A 605 -10.44 -26.64 -24.06
N VAL A 606 -10.80 -25.87 -25.10
CA VAL A 606 -9.86 -25.17 -26.00
C VAL A 606 -9.75 -23.67 -25.66
N GLN A 607 -10.77 -23.08 -25.02
CA GLN A 607 -10.78 -21.67 -24.59
C GLN A 607 -9.65 -21.31 -23.60
N SER A 608 -9.16 -22.27 -22.81
CA SER A 608 -8.04 -22.06 -21.88
C SER A 608 -6.67 -22.05 -22.56
N ILE A 609 -6.58 -22.44 -23.84
CA ILE A 609 -5.33 -22.58 -24.58
C ILE A 609 -4.91 -21.23 -25.16
N TYR A 610 -3.62 -20.93 -25.09
CA TYR A 610 -3.00 -19.77 -25.72
C TYR A 610 -1.68 -20.16 -26.40
N ALA A 611 -1.51 -19.73 -27.66
CA ALA A 611 -0.23 -19.77 -28.33
C ALA A 611 0.62 -18.59 -27.89
N THR A 612 1.89 -18.84 -27.59
CA THR A 612 2.89 -17.82 -27.31
C THR A 612 3.97 -17.82 -28.39
N TYR A 613 4.44 -16.64 -28.74
CA TYR A 613 5.64 -16.45 -29.55
C TYR A 613 6.49 -15.36 -28.91
N SER A 614 7.76 -15.63 -28.67
CA SER A 614 8.73 -14.63 -28.23
C SER A 614 10.01 -14.67 -29.04
N LEU A 615 10.61 -13.50 -29.19
CA LEU A 615 11.81 -13.24 -29.98
C LEU A 615 12.72 -12.36 -29.13
N SER A 616 13.94 -12.80 -28.84
CA SER A 616 14.96 -11.98 -28.19
C SER A 616 16.18 -11.78 -29.09
N HIS A 617 16.80 -10.61 -28.98
CA HIS A 617 18.01 -10.23 -29.71
C HIS A 617 18.98 -9.51 -28.77
N ASP A 618 20.19 -10.04 -28.60
CA ASP A 618 21.25 -9.45 -27.76
C ASP A 618 22.18 -8.52 -28.55
N GLN A 619 22.92 -7.64 -27.85
CA GLN A 619 23.92 -6.75 -28.45
C GLN A 619 25.05 -7.46 -29.21
N ASN A 620 25.26 -8.75 -28.96
CA ASN A 620 26.25 -9.57 -29.64
C ASN A 620 25.68 -10.10 -30.98
N GLY A 621 24.45 -9.71 -31.34
CA GLY A 621 23.71 -10.15 -32.51
C GLY A 621 23.22 -11.60 -32.43
N ARG A 622 23.12 -12.16 -31.22
CA ARG A 622 22.43 -13.44 -31.01
C ARG A 622 20.94 -13.19 -31.07
N THR A 623 20.23 -14.01 -31.84
CA THR A 623 18.78 -13.99 -31.95
C THR A 623 18.25 -15.35 -31.52
N GLN A 624 17.28 -15.36 -30.60
CA GLN A 624 16.59 -16.56 -30.15
C GLN A 624 15.08 -16.35 -30.27
N ASN A 625 14.43 -17.26 -30.98
CA ASN A 625 12.98 -17.38 -31.10
C ASN A 625 12.50 -18.46 -30.14
N ASN A 626 11.29 -18.34 -29.64
CA ASN A 626 10.58 -19.35 -28.86
C ASN A 626 9.10 -19.34 -29.27
N SER A 627 8.54 -20.51 -29.52
CA SER A 627 7.12 -20.70 -29.85
C SER A 627 6.54 -21.75 -28.93
N GLY A 628 5.33 -21.53 -28.41
CA GLY A 628 4.71 -22.49 -27.49
C GLY A 628 3.20 -22.47 -27.49
N LEU A 629 2.64 -23.52 -26.90
CA LEU A 629 1.23 -23.70 -26.60
C LEU A 629 1.12 -24.03 -25.12
N SER A 630 0.22 -23.35 -24.42
CA SER A 630 0.00 -23.54 -22.98
C SER A 630 -1.46 -23.32 -22.65
N GLY A 631 -1.94 -23.92 -21.57
CA GLY A 631 -3.33 -23.83 -21.16
C GLY A 631 -3.57 -24.45 -19.79
N SER A 632 -4.84 -24.60 -19.42
CA SER A 632 -5.24 -25.20 -18.15
C SER A 632 -6.48 -26.08 -18.28
N LEU A 633 -6.60 -27.03 -17.36
CA LEU A 633 -7.70 -27.98 -17.23
C LEU A 633 -8.25 -27.95 -15.80
N MET A 634 -9.42 -28.58 -15.59
CA MET A 634 -10.03 -28.74 -14.26
C MET A 634 -10.21 -27.42 -13.50
N ASP A 635 -10.78 -26.40 -14.16
CA ASP A 635 -10.99 -25.05 -13.63
C ASP A 635 -9.69 -24.34 -13.15
N GLY A 636 -8.57 -24.64 -13.82
CA GLY A 636 -7.26 -24.05 -13.49
C GLY A 636 -6.45 -24.84 -12.45
N LYS A 637 -6.93 -25.99 -11.97
CA LYS A 637 -6.22 -26.86 -11.01
C LYS A 637 -5.04 -27.63 -11.63
N LEU A 638 -5.01 -27.74 -12.96
CA LEU A 638 -3.89 -28.32 -13.71
C LEU A 638 -3.50 -27.36 -14.83
N SER A 639 -2.23 -26.96 -14.86
CA SER A 639 -1.61 -26.18 -15.92
C SER A 639 -0.74 -27.07 -16.81
N TYR A 640 -0.59 -26.69 -18.08
CA TYR A 640 0.35 -27.35 -18.98
C TYR A 640 0.93 -26.40 -20.02
N GLY A 641 2.10 -26.77 -20.55
CA GLY A 641 2.81 -26.01 -21.57
C GLY A 641 3.78 -26.87 -22.38
N ALA A 642 3.91 -26.55 -23.65
CA ALA A 642 4.91 -27.06 -24.56
C ALA A 642 5.52 -25.87 -25.31
N SER A 643 6.85 -25.75 -25.32
CA SER A 643 7.54 -24.69 -26.07
C SER A 643 8.79 -25.21 -26.76
N GLN A 644 9.10 -24.65 -27.92
CA GLN A 644 10.31 -24.92 -28.68
C GLN A 644 11.00 -23.61 -29.02
N SER A 645 12.28 -23.53 -28.66
CA SER A 645 13.15 -22.39 -28.93
C SER A 645 14.28 -22.76 -29.88
N TRP A 646 14.74 -21.79 -30.67
CA TRP A 646 15.84 -21.94 -31.63
C TRP A 646 16.49 -20.58 -31.92
N GLY A 647 17.77 -20.55 -32.27
CA GLY A 647 18.46 -19.29 -32.52
C GLY A 647 19.67 -19.38 -33.45
N ASN A 648 20.33 -18.24 -33.66
CA ASN A 648 21.57 -18.15 -34.44
C ASN A 648 22.82 -18.19 -33.53
N LYS A 649 24.02 -18.04 -34.11
CA LYS A 649 25.30 -17.87 -33.38
C LYS A 649 25.54 -18.88 -32.24
N GLY A 650 25.17 -20.15 -32.46
CA GLY A 650 25.38 -21.23 -31.48
C GLY A 650 24.34 -21.33 -30.36
N GLN A 651 23.22 -20.60 -30.44
CA GLN A 651 22.06 -20.84 -29.58
C GLN A 651 21.48 -22.22 -29.87
N ILE A 652 21.50 -23.10 -28.86
CA ILE A 652 20.99 -24.47 -28.96
C ILE A 652 19.46 -24.44 -29.04
N ALA A 653 18.88 -25.28 -29.91
CA ALA A 653 17.43 -25.44 -29.96
C ALA A 653 16.95 -26.28 -28.77
N ASN A 654 16.08 -25.69 -27.93
CA ASN A 654 15.59 -26.34 -26.70
C ASN A 654 14.07 -26.52 -26.77
N THR A 655 13.61 -27.74 -26.52
CA THR A 655 12.18 -28.07 -26.34
C THR A 655 11.90 -28.25 -24.86
N ASN A 656 10.94 -27.49 -24.32
CA ASN A 656 10.47 -27.59 -22.95
C ASN A 656 9.04 -28.15 -22.94
N LEU A 657 8.77 -29.08 -22.02
CA LEU A 657 7.43 -29.56 -21.70
C LEU A 657 7.23 -29.38 -20.19
N ASN A 658 6.08 -28.84 -19.79
CA ASN A 658 5.72 -28.63 -18.39
C ASN A 658 4.26 -28.99 -18.14
N ALA A 659 3.98 -29.54 -16.96
CA ALA A 659 2.65 -29.72 -16.41
C ALA A 659 2.75 -29.60 -14.88
N GLY A 660 1.72 -29.06 -14.23
CA GLY A 660 1.71 -28.80 -12.78
C GLY A 660 0.38 -28.26 -12.30
#